data_AF-A0A8J5XPC0-F1
#
_entry.id   AF-A0A8J5XPC0-F1
#
_cell.length_a   1.000
_cell.length_b   1.000
_cell.length_c   1.000
_cell.angle_alpha   90.00
_cell.angle_beta   90.00
_cell.angle_gamma   90.00
#
_symmetry.space_group_name_H-M   'P 1'
#
loop_
_entity.id
_entity.type
_entity.pdbx_description
1 polymer ?
#
loop_
_entity_poly.entity_id
_entity_poly.type
_entity_poly.pdbx_seq_one_letter_code
_entity_poly.pdbx_strand_id
1 'polypeptide(L)'
;MPSLPLVGGALALAAAAAAQCVEPVRGGRPPLAEGCLVVYVDVGTNIGVQLRKFFQPEHYPGSKVMPVFARSFPTDENVRRGSRPCAFGFEANPTHTARLRQLEAAYNAAGHRLSIATETAVGTAEGNTTFFFTGSRMTDMAASTMQNVWLRRGGKRVLQATVRTIDLAHWLRAEVFARSEAARPGAVVIMKLDIEGSEASVLPWLAQCGALCGLGPTMIEEHARLAEDKAAYLRAVGPFIRAASTRSLQALAGVMRAAPGERCTFEPLLVDDEFYLLDNGATGKINLDRAFGISRITQRAPFPKPLPLSAGGRAEGPAAPWPDWAAIAWRAKEPLSIEEVYVAPPKAGEVRVRVIANALCHTDTYTLDGHDPEGLFPCILGHEAGAVVIDVGEGVTSLVPGDHVIPCYTPECREPSCIFCASPKTNLCPKIRSTQGKGLMPDGTSRFTSVRTGEKLYHFMGCSTFSEVTVLSEISCAKIDKDAPLAQVCLLGCGVSTGWGAVWNTCKVEAGSSVAVFGLGAVGLAVVQAAKIAGARAIYAIDTNASKFEAARALGATDCIDPSGLPDGQTATQALVAKTTWGVDFTFDCTGNTGVMRGALEAAHRGWGVSCVIGVAASGHEIATRPFQLVTGRTWKGTAFGGWKSRTHVPQLVARVQRGELSVEPFISLTLDGIEATGEAVKALHSGAILRAVVRYAPDPAPAPGGAPVPARGLRLVSSVSLHGGRQLRFVHPSAACGCEMTFSLYLPPQHASAGPGGSREPSVPIPTIVWLSGLTCTDENAVQKGGFQALAAARGMAVLYPDTSPRGVPLPGDADTWDFGQSAGFYLDASAAPWSTHYKMESYLMDELLPLATSAFGLGKCGVSGHSMGGHGALTLALRHRGVFESVSAVAPICAPTECPWGRKAFEGYLGSVDAGKAHDACCLIRAAAGAHDGARKLPLLCDFGAADKFLTEQLKPAALKEACAAANWPLTLRYHAGSDHSYFFVASVFADHVAWHAQALGTAP
;
A
#
# COMPACT_ATOMS: atom_id res chain seq x y z
N MET A 1 -42.41 -7.17 -9.17
CA MET A 1 -41.09 -7.28 -9.83
C MET A 1 -40.69 -5.91 -10.34
N PRO A 2 -39.50 -5.44 -9.98
CA PRO A 2 -38.58 -4.86 -10.96
C PRO A 2 -37.26 -5.65 -10.97
N SER A 3 -36.67 -5.75 -12.15
CA SER A 3 -35.52 -6.57 -12.54
C SER A 3 -34.19 -6.10 -11.94
N LEU A 4 -33.51 -7.02 -11.25
CA LEU A 4 -32.10 -6.92 -10.83
C LEU A 4 -31.17 -7.08 -12.05
N PRO A 5 -30.18 -6.19 -12.29
CA PRO A 5 -29.07 -6.47 -13.18
C PRO A 5 -27.96 -7.21 -12.38
N LEU A 6 -28.13 -8.54 -12.22
CA LEU A 6 -27.17 -9.44 -11.58
C LEU A 6 -26.45 -10.29 -12.63
N VAL A 7 -25.51 -9.72 -13.40
CA VAL A 7 -24.57 -10.53 -14.20
C VAL A 7 -23.15 -9.92 -14.26
N GLY A 8 -23.00 -8.59 -14.31
CA GLY A 8 -21.68 -7.96 -14.46
C GLY A 8 -20.77 -8.01 -13.21
N GLY A 9 -21.34 -7.91 -12.00
CA GLY A 9 -20.56 -7.88 -10.75
C GLY A 9 -19.96 -9.23 -10.34
N ALA A 10 -20.57 -10.34 -10.78
CA ALA A 10 -20.10 -11.69 -10.43
C ALA A 10 -18.85 -12.11 -11.25
N LEU A 11 -18.74 -11.66 -12.51
CA LEU A 11 -17.56 -11.90 -13.35
C LEU A 11 -16.34 -11.10 -12.88
N ALA A 12 -16.54 -9.85 -12.45
CA ALA A 12 -15.46 -9.01 -11.92
C ALA A 12 -14.94 -9.52 -10.56
N LEU A 13 -15.82 -10.00 -9.67
CA LEU A 13 -15.41 -10.66 -8.44
C LEU A 13 -14.70 -12.00 -8.69
N ALA A 14 -15.12 -12.78 -9.69
CA ALA A 14 -14.47 -14.04 -10.04
C ALA A 14 -13.07 -13.82 -10.68
N ALA A 15 -12.91 -12.79 -11.50
CA ALA A 15 -11.63 -12.42 -12.11
C ALA A 15 -10.64 -11.82 -11.09
N ALA A 16 -11.12 -10.98 -10.16
CA ALA A 16 -10.32 -10.46 -9.06
C ALA A 16 -9.92 -11.55 -8.05
N ALA A 17 -10.79 -12.54 -7.81
CA ALA A 17 -10.46 -13.71 -6.98
C ALA A 17 -9.46 -14.65 -7.67
N ALA A 18 -9.51 -14.80 -9.00
CA ALA A 18 -8.53 -15.59 -9.76
C ALA A 18 -7.12 -14.96 -9.77
N ALA A 19 -7.03 -13.62 -9.72
CA ALA A 19 -5.76 -12.88 -9.66
C ALA A 19 -5.02 -13.03 -8.32
N GLN A 20 -5.72 -13.37 -7.24
CA GLN A 20 -5.12 -13.63 -5.92
C GLN A 20 -4.41 -14.99 -5.82
N CYS A 21 -4.48 -15.83 -6.86
CA CYS A 21 -4.07 -17.25 -6.81
C CYS A 21 -2.84 -17.59 -7.66
N VAL A 22 -2.07 -16.57 -8.07
CA VAL A 22 -0.94 -16.70 -8.98
C VAL A 22 0.35 -16.24 -8.30
N GLU A 23 0.84 -17.01 -7.34
CA GLU A 23 2.26 -17.03 -7.02
C GLU A 23 2.80 -18.47 -7.09
N PRO A 24 3.86 -18.72 -7.87
CA PRO A 24 4.69 -19.90 -7.69
C PRO A 24 5.71 -19.65 -6.58
N VAL A 25 5.79 -20.58 -5.62
CA VAL A 25 6.78 -20.59 -4.54
C VAL A 25 8.20 -20.53 -5.13
N ARG A 26 8.95 -19.47 -4.79
CA ARG A 26 10.37 -19.33 -5.08
C ARG A 26 11.17 -20.03 -3.98
N GLY A 27 11.81 -21.14 -4.33
CA GLY A 27 12.78 -21.81 -3.48
C GLY A 27 13.51 -22.90 -4.25
N GLY A 28 14.83 -22.97 -4.12
CA GLY A 28 15.71 -23.92 -4.82
C GLY A 28 15.57 -25.39 -4.40
N ARG A 29 14.40 -25.81 -3.90
CA ARG A 29 14.08 -27.23 -3.64
C ARG A 29 13.05 -27.73 -4.67
N PRO A 30 13.16 -28.98 -5.14
CA PRO A 30 12.13 -29.60 -5.96
C PRO A 30 10.79 -29.64 -5.16
N PRO A 31 9.63 -29.38 -5.78
CA PRO A 31 8.32 -29.51 -5.14
C PRO A 31 8.13 -30.90 -4.54
N LEU A 32 7.37 -30.98 -3.45
CA LEU A 32 7.18 -32.24 -2.72
C LEU A 32 6.64 -33.39 -3.58
N ALA A 33 5.78 -33.10 -4.56
CA ALA A 33 5.24 -34.10 -5.48
C ALA A 33 6.09 -34.35 -6.75
N GLU A 34 7.31 -33.82 -6.82
CA GLU A 34 8.18 -33.98 -7.99
C GLU A 34 8.46 -35.47 -8.28
N GLY A 35 8.10 -35.91 -9.49
CA GLY A 35 8.25 -37.28 -9.95
C GLY A 35 7.12 -38.24 -9.54
N CYS A 36 6.07 -37.79 -8.86
CA CYS A 36 4.90 -38.62 -8.52
C CYS A 36 3.89 -38.69 -9.68
N LEU A 37 3.31 -39.86 -9.97
CA LEU A 37 2.22 -39.99 -10.96
C LEU A 37 0.84 -40.07 -10.29
N VAL A 38 0.77 -40.56 -9.05
CA VAL A 38 -0.47 -40.57 -8.26
C VAL A 38 -0.20 -39.85 -6.95
N VAL A 39 -0.99 -38.82 -6.67
CA VAL A 39 -0.88 -38.03 -5.44
C VAL A 39 -2.17 -38.16 -4.65
N TYR A 40 -2.06 -38.55 -3.38
CA TYR A 40 -3.18 -38.54 -2.43
C TYR A 40 -3.00 -37.40 -1.43
N VAL A 41 -3.95 -36.47 -1.38
CA VAL A 41 -3.97 -35.35 -0.44
C VAL A 41 -5.07 -35.59 0.57
N ASP A 42 -4.69 -35.73 1.83
CA ASP A 42 -5.60 -36.01 2.93
C ASP A 42 -5.69 -34.79 3.84
N VAL A 43 -6.85 -34.14 3.80
CA VAL A 43 -7.12 -32.88 4.50
C VAL A 43 -8.05 -33.18 5.66
N GLY A 44 -7.52 -33.06 6.88
CA GLY A 44 -8.24 -33.41 8.11
C GLY A 44 -7.98 -34.87 8.53
N THR A 45 -6.70 -35.26 8.64
CA THR A 45 -6.34 -36.67 8.84
C THR A 45 -6.21 -37.05 10.31
N ASN A 46 -7.28 -37.55 10.93
CA ASN A 46 -7.16 -38.10 12.27
C ASN A 46 -6.35 -39.42 12.28
N ILE A 47 -5.29 -39.45 13.10
CA ILE A 47 -4.38 -40.56 13.47
C ILE A 47 -3.73 -41.38 12.34
N GLY A 48 -3.88 -40.95 11.07
CA GLY A 48 -3.19 -41.49 9.90
C GLY A 48 -3.85 -42.69 9.22
N VAL A 49 -5.11 -43.01 9.53
CA VAL A 49 -5.74 -44.23 8.97
C VAL A 49 -6.04 -44.11 7.48
N GLN A 50 -6.45 -42.95 6.99
CA GLN A 50 -6.75 -42.74 5.57
C GLN A 50 -5.49 -42.85 4.69
N LEU A 51 -4.36 -42.33 5.16
CA LEU A 51 -3.04 -42.55 4.56
C LEU A 51 -2.65 -44.04 4.51
N ARG A 52 -2.97 -44.80 5.56
CA ARG A 52 -2.74 -46.26 5.57
C ARG A 52 -3.64 -46.99 4.59
N LYS A 53 -4.92 -46.60 4.47
CA LYS A 53 -5.85 -47.13 3.46
C LYS A 53 -5.33 -46.92 2.04
N PHE A 54 -4.63 -45.81 1.79
CA PHE A 54 -4.03 -45.52 0.49
C PHE A 54 -2.86 -46.46 0.16
N PHE A 55 -1.92 -46.66 1.10
CA PHE A 55 -0.75 -47.51 0.86
C PHE A 55 -1.01 -49.02 1.03
N GLN A 56 -1.95 -49.40 1.89
CA GLN A 56 -2.27 -50.80 2.25
C GLN A 56 -3.78 -51.12 2.15
N PRO A 57 -4.43 -50.90 0.99
CA PRO A 57 -5.87 -51.09 0.83
C PRO A 57 -6.35 -52.53 1.11
N GLU A 58 -5.48 -53.53 0.97
CA GLU A 58 -5.74 -54.93 1.29
C GLU A 58 -6.10 -55.18 2.77
N HIS A 59 -5.69 -54.28 3.67
CA HIS A 59 -6.05 -54.33 5.08
C HIS A 59 -7.42 -53.70 5.38
N TYR A 60 -8.09 -53.13 4.37
CA TYR A 60 -9.36 -52.40 4.50
C TYR A 60 -10.40 -52.79 3.44
N PRO A 61 -10.65 -54.09 3.18
CA PRO A 61 -11.45 -54.56 2.04
C PRO A 61 -12.91 -54.08 2.02
N GLY A 62 -13.45 -53.61 3.15
CA GLY A 62 -14.82 -53.07 3.27
C GLY A 62 -14.94 -51.54 3.26
N SER A 63 -13.83 -50.80 3.14
CA SER A 63 -13.92 -49.33 3.23
C SER A 63 -14.55 -48.72 1.96
N LYS A 64 -15.50 -47.80 2.16
CA LYS A 64 -16.19 -46.97 1.16
C LYS A 64 -15.23 -46.13 0.32
N VAL A 65 -14.00 -45.91 0.79
CA VAL A 65 -12.94 -45.22 0.05
C VAL A 65 -12.26 -46.12 -1.00
N MET A 66 -12.30 -47.46 -0.82
CA MET A 66 -11.64 -48.42 -1.71
C MET A 66 -12.14 -48.38 -3.16
N PRO A 67 -13.44 -48.26 -3.46
CA PRO A 67 -13.91 -48.12 -4.84
C PRO A 67 -13.45 -46.83 -5.52
N VAL A 68 -13.08 -45.79 -4.75
CA VAL A 68 -12.50 -44.56 -5.30
C VAL A 68 -11.03 -44.80 -5.63
N PHE A 69 -10.28 -45.40 -4.70
CA PHE A 69 -8.88 -45.78 -4.97
C PHE A 69 -8.79 -46.78 -6.12
N ALA A 70 -9.60 -47.83 -6.18
CA ALA A 70 -9.54 -48.81 -7.27
C ALA A 70 -9.85 -48.23 -8.67
N ARG A 71 -10.59 -47.12 -8.76
CA ARG A 71 -10.88 -46.42 -10.03
C ARG A 71 -9.76 -45.48 -10.48
N SER A 72 -8.98 -44.97 -9.53
CA SER A 72 -8.00 -43.90 -9.74
C SER A 72 -6.56 -44.33 -9.45
N PHE A 73 -6.36 -45.52 -8.86
CA PHE A 73 -5.10 -46.07 -8.40
C PHE A 73 -4.98 -47.55 -8.81
N PRO A 74 -3.86 -47.98 -9.43
CA PRO A 74 -3.66 -49.38 -9.84
C PRO A 74 -3.68 -50.36 -8.65
N THR A 75 -4.24 -51.54 -8.83
CA THR A 75 -4.35 -52.58 -7.79
C THR A 75 -3.14 -53.52 -7.70
N ASP A 76 -2.27 -53.54 -8.70
CA ASP A 76 -1.07 -54.40 -8.74
C ASP A 76 0.14 -53.75 -8.04
N GLU A 77 0.77 -54.44 -7.09
CA GLU A 77 1.88 -53.93 -6.27
C GLU A 77 3.16 -53.60 -7.05
N ASN A 78 3.45 -54.34 -8.13
CA ASN A 78 4.59 -54.06 -9.01
C ASN A 78 4.31 -52.84 -9.89
N VAL A 79 3.05 -52.66 -10.31
CA VAL A 79 2.60 -51.45 -11.01
C VAL A 79 2.58 -50.25 -10.06
N ARG A 80 2.28 -50.44 -8.77
CA ARG A 80 2.34 -49.38 -7.74
C ARG A 80 3.75 -48.86 -7.51
N ARG A 81 4.75 -49.74 -7.46
CA ARG A 81 6.15 -49.28 -7.35
C ARG A 81 6.60 -48.53 -8.61
N GLY A 82 6.09 -48.91 -9.79
CA GLY A 82 6.32 -48.19 -11.05
C GLY A 82 5.52 -46.88 -11.20
N SER A 83 4.37 -46.74 -10.52
CA SER A 83 3.49 -45.56 -10.60
C SER A 83 3.85 -44.42 -9.66
N ARG A 84 4.93 -44.54 -8.88
CA ARG A 84 5.47 -43.46 -8.02
C ARG A 84 4.39 -42.74 -7.17
N PRO A 85 3.65 -43.46 -6.30
CA PRO A 85 2.60 -42.86 -5.47
C PRO A 85 3.15 -42.03 -4.31
N CYS A 86 2.52 -40.88 -4.07
CA CYS A 86 2.88 -39.96 -3.00
C CYS A 86 1.64 -39.59 -2.19
N ALA A 87 1.79 -39.45 -0.88
CA ALA A 87 0.70 -39.02 -0.01
C ALA A 87 1.11 -37.85 0.89
N PHE A 88 0.19 -36.90 1.07
CA PHE A 88 0.38 -35.71 1.88
C PHE A 88 -0.79 -35.54 2.84
N GLY A 89 -0.50 -35.43 4.14
CA GLY A 89 -1.52 -35.28 5.17
C GLY A 89 -1.38 -33.98 5.95
N PHE A 90 -2.50 -33.39 6.36
CA PHE A 90 -2.56 -32.24 7.27
C PHE A 90 -3.26 -32.62 8.57
N GLU A 91 -2.56 -32.44 9.69
CA GLU A 91 -3.07 -32.72 11.04
C GLU A 91 -2.86 -31.50 11.93
N ALA A 92 -3.95 -30.91 12.40
CA ALA A 92 -3.90 -29.79 13.32
C ALA A 92 -3.71 -30.23 14.78
N ASN A 93 -4.06 -31.47 15.13
CA ASN A 93 -4.08 -31.97 16.51
C ASN A 93 -2.67 -32.34 17.02
N PRO A 94 -2.12 -31.60 18.02
CA PRO A 94 -0.78 -31.87 18.54
C PRO A 94 -0.64 -33.23 19.25
N THR A 95 -1.72 -33.83 19.73
CA THR A 95 -1.65 -35.13 20.43
C THR A 95 -1.39 -36.31 19.50
N HIS A 96 -1.58 -36.12 18.20
CA HIS A 96 -1.30 -37.15 17.20
C HIS A 96 0.10 -37.02 16.61
N THR A 97 0.80 -35.90 16.84
CA THR A 97 2.13 -35.60 16.29
C THR A 97 3.12 -36.76 16.47
N ALA A 98 3.29 -37.27 17.69
CA ALA A 98 4.26 -38.34 17.95
C ALA A 98 3.97 -39.63 17.15
N ARG A 99 2.70 -40.05 17.10
CA ARG A 99 2.26 -41.23 16.34
C ARG A 99 2.42 -41.01 14.83
N LEU A 100 2.02 -39.85 14.32
CA LEU A 100 2.06 -39.55 12.89
C LEU A 100 3.50 -39.43 12.38
N ARG A 101 4.41 -38.89 13.18
CA ARG A 101 5.85 -38.89 12.86
C ARG A 101 6.44 -40.30 12.81
N GLN A 102 6.02 -41.18 13.71
CA GLN A 102 6.40 -42.60 13.65
C GLN A 102 5.84 -43.28 12.39
N LEU A 103 4.60 -42.99 12.03
CA LEU A 103 3.95 -43.51 10.83
C LEU A 103 4.65 -43.04 9.54
N GLU A 104 4.92 -41.75 9.45
CA GLU A 104 5.67 -41.11 8.35
C GLU A 104 7.05 -41.78 8.17
N ALA A 105 7.80 -41.92 9.27
CA ALA A 105 9.10 -42.59 9.25
C ALA A 105 9.01 -44.05 8.80
N ALA A 106 8.01 -44.80 9.26
CA ALA A 106 7.83 -46.21 8.91
C ALA A 106 7.53 -46.41 7.40
N TYR A 107 6.62 -45.62 6.83
CA TYR A 107 6.31 -45.71 5.40
C TYR A 107 7.47 -45.24 4.52
N ASN A 108 8.17 -44.18 4.92
CA ASN A 108 9.35 -43.70 4.19
C ASN A 108 10.50 -44.71 4.23
N ALA A 109 10.72 -45.38 5.37
CA ALA A 109 11.70 -46.47 5.48
C ALA A 109 11.34 -47.70 4.61
N ALA A 110 10.05 -47.95 4.39
CA ALA A 110 9.55 -48.96 3.47
C ALA A 110 9.58 -48.54 1.99
N GLY A 111 10.11 -47.35 1.68
CA GLY A 111 10.28 -46.86 0.30
C GLY A 111 9.07 -46.14 -0.28
N HIS A 112 8.04 -45.86 0.53
CA HIS A 112 6.92 -45.00 0.13
C HIS A 112 7.29 -43.51 0.30
N ARG A 113 6.53 -42.61 -0.32
CA ARG A 113 6.68 -41.15 -0.14
C ARG A 113 5.48 -40.60 0.61
N LEU A 114 5.62 -40.44 1.91
CA LEU A 114 4.62 -39.88 2.81
C LEU A 114 5.19 -38.65 3.52
N SER A 115 4.45 -37.54 3.49
CA SER A 115 4.77 -36.33 4.25
C SER A 115 3.55 -35.87 5.04
N ILE A 116 3.72 -35.67 6.36
CA ILE A 116 2.63 -35.25 7.25
C ILE A 116 2.97 -33.91 7.90
N ALA A 117 2.16 -32.89 7.61
CA ALA A 117 2.23 -31.59 8.26
C ALA A 117 1.46 -31.64 9.59
N THR A 118 2.18 -31.95 10.66
CA THR A 118 1.65 -31.96 12.03
C THR A 118 1.51 -30.55 12.58
N GLU A 119 0.56 -30.33 13.49
CA GLU A 119 0.25 -29.00 14.08
C GLU A 119 0.01 -27.95 12.99
N THR A 120 -0.63 -28.36 11.89
CA THR A 120 -0.86 -27.54 10.71
C THR A 120 -2.29 -27.73 10.23
N ALA A 121 -3.05 -26.63 10.18
CA ALA A 121 -4.38 -26.56 9.60
C ALA A 121 -4.33 -26.01 8.17
N VAL A 122 -5.41 -26.23 7.41
CA VAL A 122 -5.58 -25.65 6.08
C VAL A 122 -6.67 -24.58 6.09
N GLY A 123 -6.51 -23.56 5.27
CA GLY A 123 -7.45 -22.45 5.15
C GLY A 123 -7.32 -21.75 3.79
N THR A 124 -7.87 -20.54 3.71
CA THR A 124 -7.85 -19.70 2.50
C THR A 124 -6.72 -18.66 2.50
N ALA A 125 -5.86 -18.66 3.51
CA ALA A 125 -4.71 -17.77 3.67
C ALA A 125 -3.71 -18.38 4.66
N GLU A 126 -2.43 -17.97 4.56
CA GLU A 126 -1.44 -18.29 5.57
C GLU A 126 -1.67 -17.51 6.86
N GLY A 127 -1.41 -18.14 8.01
CA GLY A 127 -1.56 -17.50 9.31
C GLY A 127 -1.51 -18.48 10.47
N ASN A 128 -2.21 -18.15 11.55
CA ASN A 128 -2.39 -19.00 12.71
C ASN A 128 -3.88 -19.09 13.05
N THR A 129 -4.35 -20.26 13.45
CA THR A 129 -5.72 -20.45 13.94
C THR A 129 -5.72 -21.16 15.28
N THR A 130 -6.72 -20.87 16.11
CA THR A 130 -6.82 -21.45 17.46
C THR A 130 -7.93 -22.48 17.50
N PHE A 131 -7.58 -23.69 17.92
CA PHE A 131 -8.51 -24.79 18.15
C PHE A 131 -8.80 -24.95 19.65
N PHE A 132 -10.02 -25.37 19.96
CA PHE A 132 -10.53 -25.56 21.32
C PHE A 132 -10.93 -27.03 21.54
N PHE A 133 -10.53 -27.62 22.67
CA PHE A 133 -10.83 -29.03 22.98
C PHE A 133 -11.02 -29.30 24.48
N THR A 134 -11.62 -30.45 24.82
CA THR A 134 -11.92 -30.84 26.22
C THR A 134 -11.45 -32.24 26.58
N GLY A 135 -10.75 -32.38 27.71
CA GLY A 135 -10.44 -33.67 28.36
C GLY A 135 -9.39 -34.55 27.67
N SER A 136 -9.18 -35.74 28.25
CA SER A 136 -8.05 -36.67 27.98
C SER A 136 -8.28 -37.71 26.85
N ARG A 137 -9.41 -37.65 26.14
CA ARG A 137 -9.62 -38.39 24.89
C ARG A 137 -10.06 -37.39 23.83
N MET A 138 -9.13 -37.02 22.95
CA MET A 138 -9.39 -36.13 21.83
C MET A 138 -10.21 -36.85 20.79
N THR A 139 -11.45 -36.43 20.61
CA THR A 139 -12.27 -36.79 19.45
C THR A 139 -12.75 -35.48 18.83
N ASP A 140 -12.09 -35.11 17.73
CA ASP A 140 -12.47 -34.16 16.67
C ASP A 140 -12.48 -32.67 17.05
N MET A 141 -11.78 -31.85 16.26
CA MET A 141 -11.46 -30.44 16.53
C MET A 141 -12.13 -29.52 15.51
N ALA A 142 -12.49 -28.28 15.89
CA ALA A 142 -12.96 -27.27 14.94
C ALA A 142 -12.40 -25.88 15.24
N ALA A 143 -12.03 -25.14 14.19
CA ALA A 143 -11.62 -23.74 14.28
C ALA A 143 -12.83 -22.78 14.21
N SER A 144 -12.73 -21.68 14.98
CA SER A 144 -13.59 -20.48 15.06
C SER A 144 -15.09 -20.65 15.34
N THR A 145 -15.78 -21.65 14.78
CA THR A 145 -17.25 -21.81 14.90
C THR A 145 -17.68 -22.25 16.31
N MET A 146 -16.80 -22.94 17.05
CA MET A 146 -17.11 -23.53 18.35
C MET A 146 -16.74 -22.67 19.57
N GLN A 147 -15.93 -21.61 19.40
CA GLN A 147 -15.53 -20.71 20.50
C GLN A 147 -16.76 -20.13 21.23
N ASN A 148 -17.77 -19.71 20.46
CA ASN A 148 -19.03 -19.18 20.99
C ASN A 148 -19.92 -20.23 21.66
N VAL A 149 -19.75 -21.52 21.34
CA VAL A 149 -20.59 -22.61 21.86
C VAL A 149 -20.02 -23.16 23.17
N TRP A 150 -18.70 -23.33 23.27
CA TRP A 150 -18.05 -23.85 24.49
C TRP A 150 -18.00 -22.81 25.62
N LEU A 151 -17.85 -21.52 25.29
CA LEU A 151 -17.98 -20.44 26.27
C LEU A 151 -19.39 -20.36 26.89
N ARG A 152 -20.41 -20.89 26.20
CA ARG A 152 -21.79 -20.94 26.71
C ARG A 152 -22.12 -22.21 27.51
N ARG A 153 -21.23 -23.22 27.57
CA ARG A 153 -21.55 -24.55 28.13
C ARG A 153 -20.58 -24.98 29.25
N GLY A 154 -20.76 -24.40 30.43
CA GLY A 154 -20.54 -25.05 31.73
C GLY A 154 -19.14 -25.62 32.04
N GLY A 155 -18.22 -24.77 32.51
CA GLY A 155 -17.27 -25.09 33.58
C GLY A 155 -16.20 -26.17 33.39
N LYS A 156 -16.07 -26.82 32.21
CA LYS A 156 -14.96 -27.76 31.94
C LYS A 156 -13.71 -27.00 31.45
N ARG A 157 -12.51 -27.48 31.83
CA ARG A 157 -11.22 -26.94 31.35
C ARG A 157 -11.13 -27.12 29.83
N VAL A 158 -11.35 -26.02 29.10
CA VAL A 158 -11.13 -25.95 27.65
C VAL A 158 -9.65 -25.68 27.43
N LEU A 159 -8.97 -26.60 26.75
CA LEU A 159 -7.59 -26.41 26.32
C LEU A 159 -7.61 -25.73 24.95
N GLN A 160 -6.60 -24.89 24.71
CA GLN A 160 -6.46 -24.09 23.51
C GLN A 160 -5.12 -24.46 22.86
N ALA A 161 -5.11 -24.67 21.56
CA ALA A 161 -3.89 -24.85 20.78
C ALA A 161 -3.93 -23.91 19.57
N THR A 162 -2.91 -23.08 19.43
CA THR A 162 -2.70 -22.23 18.25
C THR A 162 -1.78 -22.98 17.30
N VAL A 163 -2.22 -23.18 16.07
CA VAL A 163 -1.51 -23.95 15.05
C VAL A 163 -1.39 -23.14 13.76
N ARG A 164 -0.36 -23.42 12.97
CA ARG A 164 -0.14 -22.73 11.68
C ARG A 164 -1.27 -23.08 10.72
N THR A 165 -1.74 -22.12 9.96
CA THR A 165 -2.68 -22.31 8.85
C THR A 165 -1.95 -22.08 7.53
N ILE A 166 -2.16 -22.97 6.58
CA ILE A 166 -1.65 -22.85 5.21
C ILE A 166 -2.79 -22.55 4.24
N ASP A 167 -2.49 -21.78 3.19
CA ASP A 167 -3.41 -21.65 2.06
C ASP A 167 -3.34 -22.92 1.19
N LEU A 168 -4.40 -23.73 1.22
CA LEU A 168 -4.43 -25.00 0.49
C LEU A 168 -4.36 -24.80 -1.03
N ALA A 169 -4.94 -23.73 -1.56
CA ALA A 169 -4.96 -23.48 -3.01
C ALA A 169 -3.57 -23.15 -3.53
N HIS A 170 -2.85 -22.29 -2.83
CA HIS A 170 -1.46 -21.97 -3.14
C HIS A 170 -0.54 -23.18 -2.92
N TRP A 171 -0.73 -23.92 -1.83
CA TRP A 171 0.09 -25.10 -1.54
C TRP A 171 -0.08 -26.18 -2.62
N LEU A 172 -1.32 -26.51 -3.03
CA LEU A 172 -1.56 -27.47 -4.11
C LEU A 172 -0.88 -27.02 -5.40
N ARG A 173 -0.99 -25.73 -5.76
CA ARG A 173 -0.36 -25.18 -6.96
C ARG A 173 1.17 -25.26 -6.90
N ALA A 174 1.76 -24.95 -5.77
CA ALA A 174 3.22 -24.89 -5.60
C ALA A 174 3.89 -26.24 -5.36
N GLU A 175 3.30 -27.09 -4.51
CA GLU A 175 3.94 -28.31 -4.01
C GLU A 175 3.43 -29.57 -4.71
N VAL A 176 2.24 -29.50 -5.34
CA VAL A 176 1.62 -30.64 -6.07
C VAL A 176 1.58 -30.41 -7.58
N PHE A 177 1.14 -29.23 -8.06
CA PHE A 177 0.95 -28.99 -9.49
C PHE A 177 2.18 -28.42 -10.20
N ALA A 178 3.03 -27.62 -9.53
CA ALA A 178 4.12 -26.89 -10.18
C ALA A 178 5.17 -27.78 -10.88
N ARG A 179 5.35 -29.05 -10.47
CA ARG A 179 6.30 -30.01 -11.08
C ARG A 179 5.93 -31.50 -10.97
N SER A 180 4.68 -31.87 -10.72
CA SER A 180 4.27 -33.26 -11.01
C SER A 180 4.24 -33.45 -12.54
N GLU A 181 4.32 -34.69 -13.03
CA GLU A 181 4.08 -34.99 -14.44
C GLU A 181 2.64 -34.66 -14.90
N ALA A 182 1.86 -33.85 -14.16
CA ALA A 182 0.48 -33.46 -14.45
C ALA A 182 0.30 -32.56 -15.69
N ALA A 183 1.39 -32.20 -16.38
CA ALA A 183 1.35 -31.74 -17.77
C ALA A 183 1.42 -32.91 -18.81
N ARG A 184 1.49 -34.16 -18.36
CA ARG A 184 1.49 -35.39 -19.15
C ARG A 184 0.16 -36.16 -18.94
N PRO A 185 -0.38 -36.83 -19.98
CA PRO A 185 -1.57 -37.66 -19.82
C PRO A 185 -1.32 -38.81 -18.82
N GLY A 186 -2.09 -38.87 -17.72
CA GLY A 186 -2.13 -40.03 -16.81
C GLY A 186 -1.79 -39.78 -15.33
N ALA A 187 -1.38 -38.57 -14.93
CA ALA A 187 -1.20 -38.25 -13.50
C ALA A 187 -2.55 -37.94 -12.82
N VAL A 188 -2.77 -38.45 -11.60
CA VAL A 188 -4.04 -38.31 -10.87
C VAL A 188 -3.82 -37.78 -9.46
N VAL A 189 -4.48 -36.67 -9.12
CA VAL A 189 -4.50 -36.11 -7.76
C VAL A 189 -5.84 -36.42 -7.11
N ILE A 190 -5.84 -37.31 -6.11
CA ILE A 190 -7.02 -37.69 -5.33
C ILE A 190 -6.97 -36.90 -4.03
N MET A 191 -8.07 -36.24 -3.67
CA MET A 191 -8.14 -35.49 -2.42
C MET A 191 -9.27 -36.01 -1.54
N LYS A 192 -9.02 -36.16 -0.24
CA LYS A 192 -10.06 -36.29 0.79
C LYS A 192 -10.13 -34.98 1.56
N LEU A 193 -11.35 -34.45 1.71
CA LEU A 193 -11.65 -33.34 2.61
C LEU A 193 -12.52 -33.85 3.75
N ASP A 194 -11.96 -33.91 4.95
CA ASP A 194 -12.67 -34.20 6.19
C ASP A 194 -13.18 -32.91 6.81
N ILE A 195 -14.50 -32.65 6.73
CA ILE A 195 -15.08 -31.38 7.15
C ILE A 195 -15.59 -31.49 8.59
N GLU A 196 -14.83 -30.91 9.52
CA GLU A 196 -15.17 -30.82 10.96
C GLU A 196 -15.51 -29.38 11.41
N GLY A 197 -15.19 -28.36 10.59
CA GLY A 197 -15.44 -26.94 10.90
C GLY A 197 -15.19 -25.98 9.72
N SER A 198 -14.07 -25.25 9.75
CA SER A 198 -13.76 -24.18 8.79
C SER A 198 -13.30 -24.69 7.41
N GLU A 199 -13.01 -25.97 7.28
CA GLU A 199 -12.51 -26.61 6.06
C GLU A 199 -13.48 -26.44 4.88
N ALA A 200 -14.78 -26.31 5.15
CA ALA A 200 -15.81 -26.03 4.14
C ALA A 200 -15.59 -24.71 3.38
N SER A 201 -14.87 -23.74 3.96
CA SER A 201 -14.54 -22.47 3.30
C SER A 201 -13.43 -22.59 2.24
N VAL A 202 -12.71 -23.71 2.22
CA VAL A 202 -11.59 -23.95 1.30
C VAL A 202 -12.08 -24.32 -0.10
N LEU A 203 -13.23 -24.99 -0.23
CA LEU A 203 -13.75 -25.42 -1.53
C LEU A 203 -14.07 -24.25 -2.50
N PRO A 204 -14.78 -23.18 -2.08
CA PRO A 204 -14.97 -22.00 -2.94
C PRO A 204 -13.65 -21.32 -3.32
N TRP A 205 -12.69 -21.31 -2.41
CA TRP A 205 -11.37 -20.73 -2.63
C TRP A 205 -10.56 -21.53 -3.66
N LEU A 206 -10.53 -22.86 -3.55
CA LEU A 206 -9.93 -23.74 -4.56
C LEU A 206 -10.53 -23.55 -5.95
N ALA A 207 -11.85 -23.27 -6.02
CA ALA A 207 -12.54 -23.01 -7.28
C ALA A 207 -12.13 -21.67 -7.89
N GLN A 208 -12.10 -20.61 -7.07
CA GLN A 208 -11.67 -19.28 -7.48
C GLN A 208 -10.23 -19.27 -7.97
N CYS A 209 -9.36 -20.05 -7.32
CA CYS A 209 -7.96 -20.20 -7.70
C CYS A 209 -7.69 -21.15 -8.87
N GLY A 210 -8.74 -21.74 -9.46
CA GLY A 210 -8.61 -22.75 -10.52
C GLY A 210 -7.90 -24.04 -10.08
N ALA A 211 -7.60 -24.20 -8.78
CA ALA A 211 -6.91 -25.36 -8.23
C ALA A 211 -7.79 -26.63 -8.29
N LEU A 212 -9.12 -26.48 -8.26
CA LEU A 212 -10.06 -27.59 -8.46
C LEU A 212 -9.87 -28.30 -9.80
N CYS A 213 -9.38 -27.61 -10.83
CA CYS A 213 -9.20 -28.18 -12.16
C CYS A 213 -7.96 -29.09 -12.27
N GLY A 214 -7.05 -29.02 -11.30
CA GLY A 214 -5.91 -29.94 -11.17
C GLY A 214 -6.23 -31.19 -10.34
N LEU A 215 -7.45 -31.29 -9.80
CA LEU A 215 -7.88 -32.41 -8.96
C LEU A 215 -8.69 -33.43 -9.77
N GLY A 216 -8.43 -34.71 -9.52
CA GLY A 216 -9.28 -35.83 -9.93
C GLY A 216 -10.44 -36.03 -8.94
N PRO A 217 -10.91 -37.28 -8.74
CA PRO A 217 -11.98 -37.56 -7.79
C PRO A 217 -11.66 -37.01 -6.40
N THR A 218 -12.54 -36.16 -5.90
CA THR A 218 -12.40 -35.52 -4.59
C THR A 218 -13.49 -36.04 -3.66
N MET A 219 -13.08 -36.64 -2.55
CA MET A 219 -13.96 -37.18 -1.54
C MET A 219 -14.24 -36.13 -0.49
N ILE A 220 -15.51 -35.89 -0.21
CA ILE A 220 -15.93 -34.97 0.84
C ILE A 220 -16.67 -35.79 1.88
N GLU A 221 -16.12 -35.80 3.09
CA GLU A 221 -16.72 -36.43 4.26
C GLU A 221 -17.25 -35.31 5.17
N GLU A 222 -18.56 -35.29 5.40
CA GLU A 222 -19.20 -34.33 6.30
C GLU A 222 -19.73 -35.09 7.52
N HIS A 223 -19.17 -34.79 8.69
CA HIS A 223 -19.56 -35.42 9.96
C HIS A 223 -20.89 -34.85 10.48
N ALA A 224 -21.97 -35.10 9.76
CA ALA A 224 -23.31 -34.64 10.15
C ALA A 224 -23.98 -35.54 11.22
N ARG A 225 -23.44 -36.75 11.48
CA ARG A 225 -24.05 -37.77 12.35
C ARG A 225 -23.04 -38.50 13.25
N LEU A 226 -22.39 -37.78 14.16
CA LEU A 226 -21.78 -38.46 15.31
C LEU A 226 -22.87 -39.13 16.18
N ALA A 227 -22.78 -40.47 16.28
CA ALA A 227 -23.77 -41.42 16.81
C ALA A 227 -24.47 -41.03 18.13
N GLU A 228 -25.61 -41.69 18.37
CA GLU A 228 -26.73 -41.42 19.29
C GLU A 228 -26.41 -40.93 20.72
N ASP A 229 -25.18 -41.07 21.23
CA ASP A 229 -24.75 -40.57 22.55
C ASP A 229 -24.47 -39.06 22.62
N LYS A 230 -24.46 -38.34 21.49
CA LYS A 230 -24.18 -36.89 21.43
C LYS A 230 -25.38 -36.01 21.02
N ALA A 231 -26.61 -36.43 21.32
CA ALA A 231 -27.84 -35.68 20.97
C ALA A 231 -27.88 -34.21 21.47
N ALA A 232 -27.21 -33.92 22.58
CA ALA A 232 -27.15 -32.56 23.14
C ALA A 232 -26.10 -31.66 22.47
N TYR A 233 -25.13 -32.23 21.75
CA TYR A 233 -24.10 -31.52 20.99
C TYR A 233 -24.65 -31.11 19.61
N LEU A 234 -25.36 -32.02 18.94
CA LEU A 234 -25.90 -31.79 17.59
C LEU A 234 -27.07 -30.78 17.55
N ARG A 235 -27.87 -30.65 18.63
CA ARG A 235 -28.93 -29.61 18.70
C ARG A 235 -28.38 -28.19 18.75
N ALA A 236 -27.18 -27.99 19.29
CA ALA A 236 -26.58 -26.67 19.45
C ALA A 236 -25.68 -26.28 18.27
N VAL A 237 -24.95 -27.23 17.68
CA VAL A 237 -23.90 -26.96 16.68
C VAL A 237 -24.30 -27.37 15.27
N GLY A 238 -25.13 -28.42 15.13
CA GLY A 238 -25.53 -28.98 13.83
C GLY A 238 -26.16 -27.99 12.84
N PRO A 239 -27.03 -27.05 13.27
CA PRO A 239 -27.56 -26.02 12.37
C PRO A 239 -26.50 -25.03 11.85
N PHE A 240 -25.47 -24.73 12.65
CA PHE A 240 -24.41 -23.78 12.27
C PHE A 240 -23.44 -24.39 11.25
N ILE A 241 -23.01 -25.64 11.47
CA ILE A 241 -22.17 -26.38 10.52
C ILE A 241 -22.92 -26.55 9.20
N ARG A 242 -24.18 -27.03 9.24
CA ARG A 242 -25.01 -27.16 8.03
C ARG A 242 -25.21 -25.84 7.29
N ALA A 243 -25.42 -24.73 7.99
CA ALA A 243 -25.58 -23.41 7.37
C ALA A 243 -24.25 -22.88 6.78
N ALA A 244 -23.11 -23.17 7.40
CA ALA A 244 -21.79 -22.84 6.87
C ALA A 244 -21.48 -23.67 5.61
N SER A 245 -21.63 -25.00 5.68
CA SER A 245 -21.49 -25.91 4.53
C SER A 245 -22.40 -25.51 3.37
N THR A 246 -23.69 -25.24 3.64
CA THR A 246 -24.66 -24.86 2.61
C THR A 246 -24.30 -23.52 1.94
N ARG A 247 -23.88 -22.51 2.71
CA ARG A 247 -23.45 -21.21 2.15
C ARG A 247 -22.18 -21.33 1.31
N SER A 248 -21.20 -22.09 1.77
CA SER A 248 -19.96 -22.34 1.01
C SER A 248 -20.24 -23.11 -0.29
N LEU A 249 -21.09 -24.14 -0.24
CA LEU A 249 -21.45 -24.91 -1.43
C LEU A 249 -22.32 -24.12 -2.42
N GLN A 250 -23.17 -23.21 -1.95
CA GLN A 250 -23.91 -22.27 -2.80
C GLN A 250 -22.98 -21.24 -3.46
N ALA A 251 -21.98 -20.74 -2.73
CA ALA A 251 -20.95 -19.86 -3.29
C ALA A 251 -20.12 -20.58 -4.37
N LEU A 252 -19.72 -21.83 -4.12
CA LEU A 252 -19.06 -22.69 -5.11
C LEU A 252 -19.90 -22.86 -6.38
N ALA A 253 -21.18 -23.17 -6.24
CA ALA A 253 -22.10 -23.32 -7.37
C ALA A 253 -22.33 -22.00 -8.14
N GLY A 254 -22.17 -20.85 -7.49
CA GLY A 254 -22.19 -19.53 -8.12
C GLY A 254 -20.92 -19.26 -8.94
N VAL A 255 -19.75 -19.55 -8.37
CA VAL A 255 -18.45 -19.41 -9.03
C VAL A 255 -18.35 -20.32 -10.27
N MET A 256 -18.78 -21.58 -10.17
CA MET A 256 -18.75 -22.53 -11.30
C MET A 256 -19.71 -22.16 -12.45
N ARG A 257 -20.75 -21.34 -12.21
CA ARG A 257 -21.69 -20.87 -13.25
C ARG A 257 -21.22 -19.61 -13.97
N ALA A 258 -20.30 -18.84 -13.38
CA ALA A 258 -19.91 -17.52 -13.85
C ALA A 258 -18.69 -17.50 -14.80
N ALA A 259 -18.03 -18.63 -15.04
CA ALA A 259 -16.86 -18.74 -15.92
C ALA A 259 -17.27 -19.13 -17.37
N PRO A 260 -17.19 -18.23 -18.37
CA PRO A 260 -17.46 -18.57 -19.75
C PRO A 260 -16.14 -18.94 -20.46
N GLY A 261 -16.04 -20.18 -20.96
CA GLY A 261 -15.08 -20.52 -22.01
C GLY A 261 -13.91 -21.44 -21.68
N GLU A 262 -14.11 -22.50 -20.88
CA GLU A 262 -13.47 -23.82 -21.05
C GLU A 262 -14.01 -24.75 -19.94
N ARG A 263 -14.60 -25.89 -20.30
CA ARG A 263 -15.31 -26.76 -19.34
C ARG A 263 -14.32 -27.57 -18.50
N CYS A 264 -13.99 -27.06 -17.31
CA CYS A 264 -13.29 -27.80 -16.25
C CYS A 264 -14.17 -28.94 -15.70
N THR A 265 -13.61 -30.15 -15.58
CA THR A 265 -14.31 -31.33 -15.04
C THR A 265 -13.87 -31.58 -13.60
N PHE A 266 -14.74 -31.24 -12.64
CA PHE A 266 -14.57 -31.58 -11.22
C PHE A 266 -15.59 -32.67 -10.84
N GLU A 267 -15.12 -33.77 -10.25
CA GLU A 267 -15.97 -34.90 -9.80
C GLU A 267 -15.96 -35.00 -8.27
N PRO A 268 -16.95 -34.38 -7.58
CA PRO A 268 -17.11 -34.58 -6.14
C PRO A 268 -17.79 -35.93 -5.86
N LEU A 269 -17.19 -36.71 -4.97
CA LEU A 269 -17.76 -37.94 -4.43
C LEU A 269 -18.10 -37.72 -2.96
N LEU A 270 -19.38 -37.57 -2.66
CA LEU A 270 -19.84 -37.48 -1.27
C LEU A 270 -19.79 -38.88 -0.65
N VAL A 271 -19.03 -39.01 0.44
CA VAL A 271 -18.94 -40.26 1.21
C VAL A 271 -19.54 -39.99 2.59
N ASP A 272 -20.61 -40.71 2.93
CA ASP A 272 -21.27 -40.61 4.23
C ASP A 272 -20.50 -41.42 5.27
N ASP A 273 -20.26 -40.78 6.42
CA ASP A 273 -19.60 -41.20 7.66
C ASP A 273 -19.04 -42.64 7.64
N GLU A 274 -17.70 -42.74 7.65
CA GLU A 274 -17.01 -43.94 8.12
C GLU A 274 -16.55 -43.76 9.57
N PHE A 275 -17.48 -43.89 10.51
CA PHE A 275 -17.13 -44.08 11.90
C PHE A 275 -16.14 -45.24 11.99
N TYR A 276 -15.10 -45.02 12.78
CA TYR A 276 -14.05 -46.01 13.05
C TYR A 276 -14.54 -47.30 13.75
N LEU A 277 -15.85 -47.53 13.86
CA LEU A 277 -16.46 -48.75 14.36
C LEU A 277 -17.77 -49.02 13.61
N LEU A 278 -17.87 -50.21 13.01
CA LEU A 278 -19.07 -50.87 12.46
C LEU A 278 -19.34 -50.70 10.96
N ASP A 279 -18.89 -51.72 10.24
CA ASP A 279 -19.54 -52.30 9.06
C ASP A 279 -21.00 -52.64 9.44
N ASN A 280 -21.98 -51.89 8.92
CA ASN A 280 -23.35 -52.38 8.72
C ASN A 280 -24.15 -51.39 7.86
N GLY A 281 -24.44 -51.84 6.65
CA GLY A 281 -25.07 -51.05 5.60
C GLY A 281 -26.48 -50.58 5.94
N ALA A 282 -26.68 -49.27 5.88
CA ALA A 282 -27.90 -48.62 5.40
C ALA A 282 -27.74 -47.11 5.50
N THR A 283 -27.39 -46.41 4.42
CA THR A 283 -27.67 -44.96 4.35
C THR A 283 -28.21 -44.54 2.99
N GLY A 284 -29.35 -43.84 3.06
CA GLY A 284 -30.06 -43.26 1.93
C GLY A 284 -29.24 -42.12 1.31
N LYS A 285 -28.95 -42.26 0.02
CA LYS A 285 -28.27 -41.26 -0.80
C LYS A 285 -29.10 -39.98 -0.89
N ILE A 286 -28.53 -38.84 -0.52
CA ILE A 286 -29.03 -37.55 -0.99
C ILE A 286 -28.74 -37.49 -2.49
N ASN A 287 -29.80 -37.51 -3.30
CA ASN A 287 -29.68 -37.43 -4.75
C ASN A 287 -29.43 -35.97 -5.16
N LEU A 288 -28.16 -35.65 -5.48
CA LEU A 288 -27.70 -34.33 -5.91
C LEU A 288 -28.40 -33.83 -7.18
N ASP A 289 -28.92 -34.73 -8.02
CA ASP A 289 -29.70 -34.37 -9.22
C ASP A 289 -30.90 -33.50 -8.87
N ARG A 290 -31.52 -33.76 -7.71
CA ARG A 290 -32.75 -33.09 -7.27
C ARG A 290 -32.50 -31.82 -6.45
N ALA A 291 -31.35 -31.73 -5.79
CA ALA A 291 -31.01 -30.58 -4.93
C ALA A 291 -30.37 -29.40 -5.70
N PHE A 292 -29.67 -29.67 -6.83
CA PHE A 292 -28.81 -28.65 -7.46
C PHE A 292 -28.99 -28.48 -8.97
N GLY A 293 -29.76 -29.33 -9.65
CA GLY A 293 -30.07 -29.17 -11.09
C GLY A 293 -28.85 -29.28 -12.01
N ILE A 294 -27.89 -30.17 -11.69
CA ILE A 294 -26.63 -30.34 -12.42
C ILE A 294 -26.74 -31.56 -13.35
N SER A 295 -27.52 -31.47 -14.43
CA SER A 295 -27.68 -32.58 -15.39
C SER A 295 -26.91 -32.39 -16.71
N ARG A 296 -25.92 -31.48 -16.79
CA ARG A 296 -25.27 -31.13 -18.08
C ARG A 296 -23.75 -31.02 -18.13
N ILE A 297 -23.00 -31.51 -17.14
CA ILE A 297 -21.51 -31.55 -17.21
C ILE A 297 -21.01 -32.99 -17.07
N THR A 298 -21.54 -33.90 -17.88
CA THR A 298 -21.01 -35.26 -18.02
C THR A 298 -21.08 -35.67 -19.48
N GLN A 299 -20.19 -35.14 -20.32
CA GLN A 299 -19.82 -35.82 -21.56
C GLN A 299 -18.32 -35.73 -21.78
N ARG A 300 -17.68 -36.90 -21.72
CA ARG A 300 -16.28 -37.16 -22.11
C ARG A 300 -16.06 -36.66 -23.53
N ALA A 301 -15.03 -35.85 -23.74
CA ALA A 301 -14.38 -35.66 -25.04
C ALA A 301 -12.87 -35.95 -24.88
N PRO A 302 -12.19 -36.50 -25.90
CA PRO A 302 -10.75 -36.79 -25.84
C PRO A 302 -9.93 -35.50 -25.85
N PHE A 303 -8.77 -35.54 -25.20
CA PHE A 303 -7.78 -34.46 -25.14
C PHE A 303 -7.56 -33.76 -26.50
N PRO A 304 -7.63 -32.42 -26.59
CA PRO A 304 -7.09 -31.70 -27.73
C PRO A 304 -5.57 -31.83 -27.74
N LYS A 305 -4.99 -32.13 -28.92
CA LYS A 305 -3.55 -32.23 -29.14
C LYS A 305 -2.87 -30.87 -28.86
N PRO A 306 -1.81 -30.81 -28.04
CA PRO A 306 -0.92 -29.66 -27.99
C PRO A 306 -0.19 -29.50 -29.33
N LEU A 307 -0.08 -28.26 -29.81
CA LEU A 307 0.81 -27.88 -30.90
C LEU A 307 2.27 -28.23 -30.54
N PRO A 308 3.09 -28.65 -31.52
CA PRO A 308 4.32 -29.38 -31.27
C PRO A 308 5.43 -28.45 -30.76
N LEU A 309 5.87 -28.65 -29.53
CA LEU A 309 7.23 -28.29 -29.13
C LEU A 309 8.13 -29.43 -29.60
N SER A 310 8.80 -29.21 -30.73
CA SER A 310 9.78 -30.13 -31.30
C SER A 310 10.88 -30.44 -30.28
N ALA A 311 11.17 -31.73 -30.18
CA ALA A 311 12.09 -32.30 -29.22
C ALA A 311 13.56 -32.06 -29.61
N GLY A 312 14.38 -31.84 -28.58
CA GLY A 312 15.64 -32.56 -28.45
C GLY A 312 16.92 -31.74 -28.58
N GLY A 313 17.67 -31.70 -27.47
CA GLY A 313 19.12 -31.91 -27.52
C GLY A 313 20.00 -30.74 -27.09
N ARG A 314 20.49 -30.83 -25.84
CA ARG A 314 21.79 -30.39 -25.28
C ARG A 314 22.39 -29.05 -25.76
N ALA A 315 22.67 -28.15 -24.82
CA ALA A 315 24.04 -27.70 -24.49
C ALA A 315 24.01 -26.63 -23.38
N GLU A 316 25.04 -26.61 -22.53
CA GLU A 316 25.44 -25.42 -21.79
C GLU A 316 25.59 -24.23 -22.78
N GLY A 317 24.96 -23.09 -22.48
CA GLY A 317 24.94 -21.89 -23.34
C GLY A 317 24.15 -20.73 -22.72
N PRO A 318 24.35 -19.47 -23.19
CA PRO A 318 23.96 -18.24 -22.50
C PRO A 318 22.44 -18.07 -22.39
N ALA A 319 21.97 -17.36 -21.36
CA ALA A 319 20.56 -17.11 -21.06
C ALA A 319 19.77 -16.67 -22.31
N ALA A 320 18.62 -17.31 -22.55
CA ALA A 320 17.81 -17.09 -23.75
C ALA A 320 17.21 -15.66 -23.84
N PRO A 321 16.97 -15.14 -25.07
CA PRO A 321 16.28 -13.86 -25.29
C PRO A 321 14.84 -13.88 -24.78
N TRP A 322 14.36 -12.73 -24.28
CA TRP A 322 13.00 -12.55 -23.73
C TRP A 322 12.10 -11.90 -24.80
N PRO A 323 10.98 -12.52 -25.21
CA PRO A 323 9.99 -11.87 -26.06
C PRO A 323 9.08 -10.97 -25.23
N ASP A 324 8.97 -9.70 -25.58
CA ASP A 324 8.11 -8.70 -24.93
C ASP A 324 7.59 -7.67 -25.97
N TRP A 325 6.62 -6.83 -25.59
CA TRP A 325 6.12 -5.77 -26.46
C TRP A 325 6.93 -4.47 -26.32
N ALA A 326 7.04 -3.74 -27.43
CA ALA A 326 7.63 -2.40 -27.50
C ALA A 326 6.88 -1.47 -28.45
N ALA A 327 6.90 -0.18 -28.17
CA ALA A 327 6.48 0.86 -29.11
C ALA A 327 7.69 1.33 -29.92
N ILE A 328 7.83 0.81 -31.14
CA ILE A 328 8.96 1.03 -32.04
C ILE A 328 8.70 2.27 -32.90
N ALA A 329 9.68 3.16 -32.95
CA ALA A 329 9.74 4.22 -33.94
C ALA A 329 10.55 3.73 -35.15
N TRP A 330 9.87 3.40 -36.25
CA TRP A 330 10.54 2.87 -37.45
C TRP A 330 11.23 3.96 -38.26
N ARG A 331 10.63 5.14 -38.33
CA ARG A 331 11.11 6.32 -39.06
C ARG A 331 10.67 7.58 -38.34
N ALA A 332 11.38 8.67 -38.59
CA ALA A 332 10.94 9.98 -38.14
C ALA A 332 9.59 10.36 -38.78
N LYS A 333 8.76 11.08 -38.02
CA LYS A 333 7.42 11.60 -38.38
C LYS A 333 6.37 10.54 -38.67
N GLU A 334 6.65 9.28 -38.35
CA GLU A 334 5.68 8.20 -38.43
C GLU A 334 5.16 7.84 -37.03
N PRO A 335 3.90 7.34 -36.92
CA PRO A 335 3.39 6.84 -35.64
C PRO A 335 4.24 5.67 -35.11
N LEU A 336 4.27 5.53 -33.78
CA LEU A 336 4.85 4.36 -33.14
C LEU A 336 4.09 3.08 -33.53
N SER A 337 4.83 2.00 -33.74
CA SER A 337 4.27 0.67 -33.99
C SER A 337 4.44 -0.23 -32.78
N ILE A 338 3.36 -0.84 -32.31
CA ILE A 338 3.38 -1.76 -31.16
C ILE A 338 3.68 -3.16 -31.68
N GLU A 339 4.86 -3.68 -31.36
CA GLU A 339 5.36 -4.94 -31.90
C GLU A 339 6.13 -5.75 -30.86
N GLU A 340 6.17 -7.06 -31.04
CA GLU A 340 7.02 -7.94 -30.27
C GLU A 340 8.51 -7.72 -30.64
N VAL A 341 9.35 -7.67 -29.62
CA VAL A 341 10.80 -7.55 -29.72
C VAL A 341 11.48 -8.64 -28.89
N TYR A 342 12.61 -9.13 -29.39
CA TYR A 342 13.54 -9.90 -28.59
C TYR A 342 14.45 -8.97 -27.81
N VAL A 343 14.41 -9.07 -26.49
CA VAL A 343 15.32 -8.38 -25.57
C VAL A 343 16.40 -9.35 -25.12
N ALA A 344 17.63 -9.13 -25.61
CA ALA A 344 18.79 -9.93 -25.25
C ALA A 344 19.09 -9.85 -23.74
N PRO A 345 19.70 -10.89 -23.14
CA PRO A 345 20.14 -10.83 -21.74
C PRO A 345 21.17 -9.71 -21.52
N PRO A 346 21.27 -9.18 -20.29
CA PRO A 346 22.28 -8.18 -19.96
C PRO A 346 23.68 -8.80 -20.00
N LYS A 347 24.63 -8.10 -20.61
CA LYS A 347 26.06 -8.44 -20.58
C LYS A 347 26.76 -7.77 -19.39
N ALA A 348 28.09 -7.89 -19.31
CA ALA A 348 28.87 -7.33 -18.22
C ALA A 348 28.58 -5.83 -17.98
N GLY A 349 28.29 -5.46 -16.72
CA GLY A 349 27.94 -4.10 -16.32
C GLY A 349 26.56 -3.60 -16.77
N GLU A 350 25.69 -4.50 -17.26
CA GLU A 350 24.34 -4.19 -17.74
C GLU A 350 23.27 -4.81 -16.83
N VAL A 351 22.08 -4.23 -16.87
CA VAL A 351 20.94 -4.62 -16.06
C VAL A 351 19.72 -4.67 -16.95
N ARG A 352 18.95 -5.76 -16.89
CA ARG A 352 17.67 -5.87 -17.57
C ARG A 352 16.55 -5.60 -16.57
N VAL A 353 15.64 -4.71 -16.94
CA VAL A 353 14.58 -4.23 -16.05
C VAL A 353 13.21 -4.37 -16.72
N ARG A 354 12.19 -4.62 -15.92
CA ARG A 354 10.79 -4.54 -16.31
C ARG A 354 10.30 -3.13 -16.08
N VAL A 355 9.82 -2.46 -17.11
CA VAL A 355 9.21 -1.14 -17.01
C VAL A 355 7.80 -1.31 -16.46
N ILE A 356 7.51 -0.66 -15.33
CA ILE A 356 6.18 -0.70 -14.71
C ILE A 356 5.33 0.46 -15.22
N ALA A 357 5.93 1.64 -15.23
CA ALA A 357 5.29 2.84 -15.74
C ALA A 357 6.31 3.76 -16.39
N ASN A 358 5.86 4.48 -17.41
CA ASN A 358 6.68 5.37 -18.18
C ASN A 358 5.95 6.70 -18.45
N ALA A 359 6.57 7.81 -18.06
CA ALA A 359 6.15 9.14 -18.42
C ALA A 359 6.68 9.52 -19.80
N LEU A 360 5.96 10.40 -20.50
CA LEU A 360 6.36 10.88 -21.82
C LEU A 360 6.83 12.33 -21.76
N CYS A 361 7.87 12.64 -22.52
CA CYS A 361 8.50 13.94 -22.55
C CYS A 361 8.65 14.47 -23.98
N HIS A 362 8.77 15.80 -24.12
CA HIS A 362 9.01 16.43 -25.42
C HIS A 362 10.33 15.97 -26.06
N THR A 363 11.30 15.48 -25.29
CA THR A 363 12.54 14.93 -25.88
C THR A 363 12.26 13.68 -26.72
N ASP A 364 11.31 12.84 -26.31
CA ASP A 364 10.92 11.66 -27.08
C ASP A 364 10.24 12.09 -28.39
N THR A 365 9.33 13.05 -28.31
CA THR A 365 8.59 13.56 -29.48
C THR A 365 9.49 14.34 -30.43
N TYR A 366 10.42 15.13 -29.91
CA TYR A 366 11.40 15.87 -30.71
C TYR A 366 12.26 14.95 -31.58
N THR A 367 12.66 13.82 -31.01
CA THR A 367 13.36 12.76 -31.75
C THR A 367 12.41 12.12 -32.76
N LEU A 368 11.22 11.70 -32.32
CA LEU A 368 10.21 11.07 -33.18
C LEU A 368 9.85 11.95 -34.40
N ASP A 369 9.77 13.27 -34.23
CA ASP A 369 9.45 14.23 -35.29
C ASP A 369 10.64 14.51 -36.24
N GLY A 370 11.82 13.91 -35.96
CA GLY A 370 13.02 14.00 -36.80
C GLY A 370 13.76 15.32 -36.65
N HIS A 371 13.59 16.01 -35.52
CA HIS A 371 14.31 17.24 -35.24
C HIS A 371 15.65 16.99 -34.52
N ASP A 372 15.80 15.84 -33.85
CA ASP A 372 17.04 15.43 -33.20
C ASP A 372 18.14 15.06 -34.22
N PRO A 373 19.28 15.77 -34.27
CA PRO A 373 20.41 15.40 -35.15
C PRO A 373 21.08 14.09 -34.73
N GLU A 374 20.93 13.65 -33.48
CA GLU A 374 21.41 12.36 -32.97
C GLU A 374 20.35 11.26 -33.13
N GLY A 375 19.16 11.58 -33.67
CA GLY A 375 18.05 10.65 -33.83
C GLY A 375 18.38 9.51 -34.78
N LEU A 376 18.37 8.28 -34.26
CA LEU A 376 18.60 7.05 -35.02
C LEU A 376 17.31 6.23 -35.09
N PHE A 377 17.05 5.65 -36.27
CA PHE A 377 15.88 4.82 -36.54
C PHE A 377 16.30 3.54 -37.28
N PRO A 378 15.64 2.39 -37.05
CA PRO A 378 14.53 2.18 -36.12
C PRO A 378 15.01 2.13 -34.67
N CYS A 379 14.24 2.67 -33.73
CA CYS A 379 14.60 2.70 -32.31
C CYS A 379 13.40 2.50 -31.37
N ILE A 380 13.70 2.24 -30.10
CA ILE A 380 12.73 2.26 -29.01
C ILE A 380 13.03 3.49 -28.15
N LEU A 381 12.11 4.46 -28.13
CA LEU A 381 12.22 5.73 -27.40
C LEU A 381 11.94 5.53 -25.89
N GLY A 382 11.79 6.62 -25.13
CA GLY A 382 11.45 6.62 -23.71
C GLY A 382 12.66 6.71 -22.79
N HIS A 383 12.56 7.58 -21.79
CA HIS A 383 13.62 7.82 -20.80
C HIS A 383 13.13 8.25 -19.40
N GLU A 384 11.82 8.25 -19.14
CA GLU A 384 11.23 8.60 -17.84
C GLU A 384 10.44 7.41 -17.28
N ALA A 385 11.08 6.48 -16.58
CA ALA A 385 10.42 5.25 -16.12
C ALA A 385 10.64 4.90 -14.65
N GLY A 386 9.69 4.17 -14.09
CA GLY A 386 9.86 3.39 -12.87
C GLY A 386 9.89 1.91 -13.25
N ALA A 387 10.92 1.19 -12.80
CA ALA A 387 11.21 -0.15 -13.26
C ALA A 387 11.69 -1.07 -12.13
N VAL A 388 11.61 -2.39 -12.37
CA VAL A 388 12.08 -3.43 -11.45
C VAL A 388 13.16 -4.26 -12.13
N VAL A 389 14.27 -4.52 -11.45
CA VAL A 389 15.36 -5.35 -11.97
C VAL A 389 14.90 -6.79 -12.14
N ILE A 390 15.07 -7.35 -13.34
CA ILE A 390 14.77 -8.75 -13.67
C ILE A 390 16.01 -9.61 -13.42
N ASP A 391 17.11 -9.26 -14.08
CA ASP A 391 18.42 -9.91 -13.95
C ASP A 391 19.55 -8.91 -14.23
N VAL A 392 20.76 -9.31 -13.83
CA VAL A 392 21.97 -8.50 -13.90
C VAL A 392 23.05 -9.26 -14.64
N GLY A 393 23.85 -8.56 -15.43
CA GLY A 393 24.99 -9.13 -16.11
C GLY A 393 26.23 -9.22 -15.22
N GLU A 394 27.30 -9.81 -15.77
CA GLU A 394 28.56 -10.02 -15.04
C GLU A 394 29.12 -8.72 -14.44
N GLY A 395 29.65 -8.79 -13.21
CA GLY A 395 30.31 -7.66 -12.54
C GLY A 395 29.37 -6.61 -11.94
N VAL A 396 28.07 -6.70 -12.15
CA VAL A 396 27.07 -5.84 -11.49
C VAL A 396 26.97 -6.22 -10.02
N THR A 397 27.17 -5.25 -9.13
CA THR A 397 27.15 -5.47 -7.67
C THR A 397 26.26 -4.49 -6.92
N SER A 398 25.90 -3.36 -7.54
CA SER A 398 25.06 -2.34 -6.90
C SER A 398 23.56 -2.63 -6.96
N LEU A 399 23.16 -3.63 -7.75
CA LEU A 399 21.77 -4.01 -8.02
C LEU A 399 21.61 -5.53 -8.01
N VAL A 400 20.44 -5.98 -7.58
CA VAL A 400 20.03 -7.40 -7.63
C VAL A 400 18.61 -7.53 -8.19
N PRO A 401 18.22 -8.72 -8.72
CA PRO A 401 16.84 -8.99 -9.10
C PRO A 401 15.83 -8.57 -8.03
N GLY A 402 14.78 -7.86 -8.44
CA GLY A 402 13.73 -7.32 -7.57
C GLY A 402 14.03 -5.97 -6.93
N ASP A 403 15.16 -5.33 -7.22
CA ASP A 403 15.38 -3.93 -6.85
C ASP A 403 14.51 -2.99 -7.72
N HIS A 404 13.97 -1.95 -7.10
CA HIS A 404 13.23 -0.90 -7.81
C HIS A 404 14.22 0.20 -8.23
N VAL A 405 14.09 0.65 -9.47
CA VAL A 405 15.02 1.61 -10.07
C VAL A 405 14.32 2.67 -10.91
N ILE A 406 14.92 3.85 -10.97
CA ILE A 406 14.65 4.85 -12.00
C ILE A 406 15.79 4.81 -13.03
N PRO A 407 15.51 4.44 -14.30
CA PRO A 407 16.46 4.61 -15.39
C PRO A 407 16.77 6.10 -15.58
N CYS A 408 18.05 6.45 -15.57
CA CYS A 408 18.54 7.81 -15.68
C CYS A 408 19.42 7.95 -16.93
N TYR A 409 19.03 8.84 -17.84
CA TYR A 409 19.82 9.10 -19.06
C TYR A 409 21.17 9.76 -18.76
N THR A 410 21.34 10.40 -17.61
CA THR A 410 22.65 10.84 -17.12
C THR A 410 23.24 9.75 -16.23
N PRO A 411 24.35 9.09 -16.63
CA PRO A 411 24.94 8.03 -15.81
C PRO A 411 25.74 8.60 -14.62
N GLU A 412 26.04 7.76 -13.64
CA GLU A 412 26.95 8.06 -12.53
C GLU A 412 27.82 6.83 -12.20
N CYS A 413 29.03 6.78 -12.76
CA CYS A 413 29.91 5.62 -12.58
C CYS A 413 30.54 5.51 -11.18
N ARG A 414 30.69 6.64 -10.47
CA ARG A 414 31.35 6.73 -9.15
C ARG A 414 32.79 6.21 -9.10
N GLU A 415 33.42 5.97 -10.25
CA GLU A 415 34.82 5.56 -10.30
C GLU A 415 35.71 6.68 -9.76
N PRO A 416 36.69 6.39 -8.88
CA PRO A 416 37.63 7.40 -8.38
C PRO A 416 38.43 8.09 -9.49
N SER A 417 38.65 7.39 -10.61
CA SER A 417 39.34 7.90 -11.81
C SER A 417 38.47 8.82 -12.67
N CYS A 418 37.14 8.81 -12.50
CA CYS A 418 36.25 9.67 -13.25
C CYS A 418 36.23 11.07 -12.65
N ILE A 419 37.07 11.96 -13.18
CA ILE A 419 37.21 13.34 -12.70
C ILE A 419 35.88 14.13 -12.71
N PHE A 420 34.93 13.78 -13.58
CA PHE A 420 33.61 14.39 -13.63
C PHE A 420 32.75 13.94 -12.44
N CYS A 421 32.68 12.64 -12.15
CA CYS A 421 31.97 12.12 -10.99
C CYS A 421 32.63 12.53 -9.66
N ALA A 422 33.95 12.66 -9.62
CA ALA A 422 34.67 13.13 -8.44
C ALA A 422 34.47 14.63 -8.17
N SER A 423 34.31 15.43 -9.22
CA SER A 423 34.09 16.88 -9.09
C SER A 423 32.71 17.20 -8.52
N PRO A 424 32.58 18.14 -7.57
CA PRO A 424 31.28 18.67 -7.15
C PRO A 424 30.71 19.69 -8.14
N LYS A 425 31.46 20.08 -9.17
CA LYS A 425 31.08 21.13 -10.13
C LYS A 425 30.20 20.64 -11.28
N THR A 426 29.98 19.32 -11.40
CA THR A 426 29.26 18.74 -12.53
C THR A 426 28.63 17.40 -12.16
N ASN A 427 27.61 17.01 -12.93
CA ASN A 427 27.00 15.68 -12.95
C ASN A 427 27.23 14.93 -14.28
N LEU A 428 28.01 15.48 -15.20
CA LEU A 428 28.17 14.97 -16.56
C LEU A 428 29.21 13.83 -16.63
N CYS A 429 28.81 12.64 -16.19
CA CYS A 429 29.64 11.44 -16.33
C CYS A 429 29.82 11.06 -17.82
N PRO A 430 31.05 10.97 -18.35
CA PRO A 430 31.29 10.66 -19.76
C PRO A 430 31.32 9.15 -20.07
N LYS A 431 31.32 8.29 -19.04
CA LYS A 431 31.75 6.88 -19.11
C LYS A 431 31.14 6.08 -20.28
N ILE A 432 29.86 6.29 -20.59
CA ILE A 432 29.14 5.56 -21.64
C ILE A 432 28.59 6.48 -22.74
N ARG A 433 28.88 7.80 -22.70
CA ARG A 433 28.26 8.77 -23.62
C ARG A 433 28.56 8.46 -25.08
N SER A 434 29.75 7.97 -25.40
CA SER A 434 30.19 7.67 -26.77
C SER A 434 29.43 6.52 -27.45
N THR A 435 28.88 5.59 -26.67
CA THR A 435 28.02 4.50 -27.18
C THR A 435 26.55 4.85 -27.04
N GLN A 436 26.16 5.46 -25.91
CA GLN A 436 24.79 5.91 -25.64
C GLN A 436 24.26 6.85 -26.72
N GLY A 437 25.08 7.81 -27.19
CA GLY A 437 24.71 8.71 -28.29
C GLY A 437 24.60 8.06 -29.67
N LYS A 438 25.07 6.81 -29.81
CA LYS A 438 24.93 6.00 -31.01
C LYS A 438 23.81 4.98 -30.88
N GLY A 439 23.03 5.06 -29.81
CA GLY A 439 21.95 4.11 -29.52
C GLY A 439 22.44 2.68 -29.22
N LEU A 440 23.59 2.55 -28.55
CA LEU A 440 24.23 1.27 -28.29
C LEU A 440 24.67 1.13 -26.82
N MET A 441 24.73 -0.11 -26.34
CA MET A 441 25.28 -0.46 -25.03
C MET A 441 26.81 -0.25 -24.98
N PRO A 442 27.46 -0.30 -23.79
CA PRO A 442 28.90 -0.04 -23.67
C PRO A 442 29.80 -0.93 -24.55
N ASP A 443 29.32 -2.11 -24.93
CA ASP A 443 30.02 -3.02 -25.86
C ASP A 443 29.83 -2.68 -27.34
N GLY A 444 29.13 -1.58 -27.66
CA GLY A 444 28.87 -1.14 -29.03
C GLY A 444 27.78 -1.94 -29.75
N THR A 445 26.93 -2.68 -29.04
CA THR A 445 25.84 -3.46 -29.65
C THR A 445 24.46 -3.09 -29.07
N SER A 446 23.40 -3.38 -29.81
CA SER A 446 22.02 -3.26 -29.30
C SER A 446 21.53 -4.58 -28.67
N ARG A 447 20.67 -4.45 -27.67
CA ARG A 447 19.94 -5.56 -27.02
C ARG A 447 18.59 -5.86 -27.66
N PHE A 448 18.11 -5.05 -28.60
CA PHE A 448 16.79 -5.19 -29.20
C PHE A 448 16.85 -5.73 -30.62
N THR A 449 15.98 -6.67 -30.92
CA THR A 449 15.74 -7.19 -32.27
C THR A 449 14.24 -7.29 -32.51
N SER A 450 13.72 -6.74 -33.61
CA SER A 450 12.31 -6.93 -33.99
C SER A 450 12.02 -8.40 -34.26
N VAL A 451 10.95 -8.95 -33.66
CA VAL A 451 10.50 -10.32 -33.96
C VAL A 451 9.99 -10.40 -35.41
N ARG A 452 9.32 -9.34 -35.89
CA ARG A 452 8.72 -9.29 -37.22
C ARG A 452 9.77 -9.25 -38.34
N THR A 453 10.80 -8.42 -38.21
CA THR A 453 11.76 -8.17 -39.30
C THR A 453 13.13 -8.80 -39.08
N GLY A 454 13.47 -9.18 -37.84
CA GLY A 454 14.82 -9.61 -37.46
C GLY A 454 15.85 -8.48 -37.41
N GLU A 455 15.46 -7.24 -37.69
CA GLU A 455 16.36 -6.08 -37.67
C GLU A 455 16.72 -5.67 -36.23
N LYS A 456 17.94 -5.15 -36.06
CA LYS A 456 18.38 -4.55 -34.79
C LYS A 456 17.73 -3.18 -34.62
N LEU A 457 17.23 -2.91 -33.42
CA LEU A 457 16.63 -1.62 -33.05
C LEU A 457 17.61 -0.84 -32.17
N TYR A 458 17.80 0.45 -32.42
CA TYR A 458 18.67 1.28 -31.59
C TYR A 458 18.07 1.54 -30.20
N HIS A 459 18.95 1.68 -29.22
CA HIS A 459 18.61 2.23 -27.91
C HIS A 459 18.43 3.75 -28.01
N PHE A 460 17.68 4.34 -27.08
CA PHE A 460 17.43 5.77 -27.00
C PHE A 460 17.81 6.28 -25.61
N MET A 461 18.69 7.29 -25.57
CA MET A 461 19.18 7.90 -24.33
C MET A 461 19.73 6.90 -23.29
N GLY A 462 20.11 5.69 -23.72
CA GLY A 462 20.52 4.61 -22.83
C GLY A 462 19.43 4.12 -21.89
N CYS A 463 18.16 4.38 -22.21
CA CYS A 463 16.97 4.04 -21.43
C CYS A 463 16.02 3.11 -22.18
N SER A 464 15.52 3.55 -23.35
CA SER A 464 14.56 2.81 -24.19
C SER A 464 13.35 2.24 -23.43
N THR A 465 12.68 3.10 -22.68
CA THR A 465 11.60 2.68 -21.76
C THR A 465 10.22 2.60 -22.40
N PHE A 466 10.07 2.84 -23.71
CA PHE A 466 8.86 2.50 -24.46
C PHE A 466 8.82 1.00 -24.82
N SER A 467 9.19 0.15 -23.87
CA SER A 467 9.13 -1.32 -23.95
C SER A 467 8.85 -1.88 -22.56
N GLU A 468 8.12 -3.00 -22.48
CA GLU A 468 7.83 -3.67 -21.21
C GLU A 468 9.12 -4.14 -20.50
N VAL A 469 10.17 -4.43 -21.28
CA VAL A 469 11.49 -4.83 -20.78
C VAL A 469 12.59 -4.09 -21.53
N THR A 470 13.54 -3.52 -20.81
CA THR A 470 14.70 -2.83 -21.39
C THR A 470 16.00 -3.26 -20.73
N VAL A 471 17.14 -2.98 -21.38
CA VAL A 471 18.49 -3.22 -20.85
C VAL A 471 19.23 -1.90 -20.75
N LEU A 472 19.81 -1.64 -19.59
CA LEU A 472 20.47 -0.41 -19.21
C LEU A 472 21.89 -0.71 -18.75
N SER A 473 22.78 0.29 -18.76
CA SER A 473 24.02 0.15 -18.00
C SER A 473 23.72 0.30 -16.51
N GLU A 474 24.37 -0.50 -15.64
CA GLU A 474 24.22 -0.42 -14.18
C GLU A 474 24.42 1.01 -13.66
N ILE A 475 25.34 1.76 -14.25
CA ILE A 475 25.66 3.14 -13.86
C ILE A 475 24.57 4.15 -14.24
N SER A 476 23.54 3.74 -14.96
CA SER A 476 22.36 4.54 -15.31
C SER A 476 21.14 4.17 -14.47
N CYS A 477 21.25 3.25 -13.52
CA CYS A 477 20.14 2.81 -12.68
C CYS A 477 20.23 3.40 -11.27
N ALA A 478 19.32 4.31 -10.93
CA ALA A 478 19.19 4.82 -9.57
C ALA A 478 18.31 3.86 -8.74
N LYS A 479 18.90 3.17 -7.77
CA LYS A 479 18.17 2.28 -6.84
C LYS A 479 17.33 3.09 -5.86
N ILE A 480 16.04 2.80 -5.78
CA ILE A 480 15.08 3.52 -4.95
C ILE A 480 14.40 2.60 -3.95
N ASP A 481 13.61 3.18 -3.06
CA ASP A 481 12.76 2.44 -2.13
C ASP A 481 11.77 1.54 -2.91
N LYS A 482 11.55 0.32 -2.43
CA LYS A 482 10.64 -0.64 -3.08
C LYS A 482 9.17 -0.25 -2.92
N ASP A 483 8.86 0.56 -1.91
CA ASP A 483 7.51 1.03 -1.64
C ASP A 483 7.20 2.35 -2.39
N ALA A 484 8.14 2.84 -3.21
CA ALA A 484 7.92 4.03 -4.03
C ALA A 484 6.91 3.74 -5.17
N PRO A 485 5.86 4.56 -5.34
CA PRO A 485 4.86 4.37 -6.39
C PRO A 485 5.49 4.65 -7.76
N LEU A 486 5.85 3.61 -8.51
CA LEU A 486 6.67 3.72 -9.72
C LEU A 486 5.99 4.55 -10.82
N ALA A 487 4.66 4.52 -10.88
CA ALA A 487 3.88 5.38 -11.76
C ALA A 487 3.97 6.88 -11.45
N GLN A 488 4.30 7.26 -10.22
CA GLN A 488 4.50 8.67 -9.86
C GLN A 488 5.97 9.06 -9.94
N VAL A 489 6.87 8.23 -9.42
CA VAL A 489 8.30 8.58 -9.33
C VAL A 489 9.05 8.44 -10.66
N CYS A 490 8.43 7.86 -11.69
CA CYS A 490 9.00 7.80 -13.05
C CYS A 490 9.35 9.18 -13.63
N LEU A 491 8.62 10.24 -13.23
CA LEU A 491 8.88 11.63 -13.63
C LEU A 491 10.23 12.16 -13.12
N LEU A 492 10.80 11.55 -12.08
CA LEU A 492 12.08 11.96 -11.49
C LEU A 492 13.29 11.56 -12.34
N GLY A 493 13.09 10.78 -13.39
CA GLY A 493 14.12 10.42 -14.38
C GLY A 493 14.49 11.55 -15.35
N CYS A 494 13.68 12.62 -15.47
CA CYS A 494 14.00 13.75 -16.34
C CYS A 494 13.37 15.09 -15.90
N GLY A 495 12.18 15.45 -16.40
CA GLY A 495 11.73 16.84 -16.46
C GLY A 495 11.55 17.53 -15.10
N VAL A 496 10.94 16.84 -14.13
CA VAL A 496 10.65 17.40 -12.80
C VAL A 496 11.95 17.64 -12.03
N SER A 497 12.81 16.61 -11.94
CA SER A 497 14.13 16.71 -11.31
C SER A 497 14.98 17.79 -11.95
N THR A 498 14.90 17.95 -13.28
CA THR A 498 15.64 18.98 -14.01
C THR A 498 15.24 20.39 -13.59
N GLY A 499 13.94 20.69 -13.52
CA GLY A 499 13.44 22.01 -13.10
C GLY A 499 13.81 22.32 -11.65
N TRP A 500 13.64 21.35 -10.75
CA TRP A 500 14.02 21.49 -9.34
C TRP A 500 15.51 21.78 -9.16
N GLY A 501 16.36 20.99 -9.81
CA GLY A 501 17.81 21.14 -9.70
C GLY A 501 18.33 22.40 -10.40
N ALA A 502 17.66 22.89 -11.45
CA ALA A 502 18.00 24.18 -12.06
C ALA A 502 17.95 25.32 -11.03
N VAL A 503 16.91 25.32 -10.19
CA VAL A 503 16.72 26.30 -9.11
C VAL A 503 17.71 26.06 -7.97
N TRP A 504 17.76 24.86 -7.40
CA TRP A 504 18.49 24.61 -6.15
C TRP A 504 20.00 24.37 -6.33
N ASN A 505 20.41 23.74 -7.44
CA ASN A 505 21.81 23.34 -7.64
C ASN A 505 22.54 24.31 -8.58
N THR A 506 21.95 24.59 -9.75
CA THR A 506 22.63 25.35 -10.82
C THR A 506 22.60 26.86 -10.59
N CYS A 507 21.41 27.40 -10.31
CA CYS A 507 21.24 28.82 -10.02
C CYS A 507 21.39 29.14 -8.54
N LYS A 508 21.06 28.20 -7.65
CA LYS A 508 21.05 28.38 -6.19
C LYS A 508 20.21 29.60 -5.77
N VAL A 509 18.98 29.65 -6.28
CA VAL A 509 18.04 30.76 -6.04
C VAL A 509 17.87 30.99 -4.54
N GLU A 510 18.08 32.23 -4.10
CA GLU A 510 17.95 32.62 -2.70
C GLU A 510 16.52 33.02 -2.33
N ALA A 511 16.20 32.93 -1.03
CA ALA A 511 14.95 33.45 -0.50
C ALA A 511 14.85 34.97 -0.73
N GLY A 512 13.67 35.43 -1.09
CA GLY A 512 13.41 36.83 -1.44
C GLY A 512 13.73 37.18 -2.89
N SER A 513 14.33 36.30 -3.69
CA SER A 513 14.66 36.58 -5.10
C SER A 513 13.43 36.65 -6.00
N SER A 514 13.56 37.33 -7.14
CA SER A 514 12.57 37.38 -8.21
C SER A 514 12.97 36.43 -9.35
N VAL A 515 12.01 35.67 -9.86
CA VAL A 515 12.24 34.61 -10.84
C VAL A 515 11.31 34.80 -12.04
N ALA A 516 11.81 34.61 -13.26
CA ALA A 516 10.98 34.49 -14.45
C ALA A 516 11.21 33.15 -15.15
N VAL A 517 10.12 32.49 -15.54
CA VAL A 517 10.14 31.16 -16.17
C VAL A 517 9.49 31.24 -17.54
N PHE A 518 10.28 31.01 -18.58
CA PHE A 518 9.83 31.02 -19.97
C PHE A 518 9.52 29.59 -20.42
N GLY A 519 8.26 29.32 -20.74
CA GLY A 519 7.73 27.99 -21.05
C GLY A 519 7.22 27.27 -19.80
N LEU A 520 5.94 26.92 -19.77
CA LEU A 520 5.23 26.33 -18.64
C LEU A 520 4.81 24.88 -18.92
N GLY A 521 5.67 24.11 -19.60
CA GLY A 521 5.60 22.65 -19.56
C GLY A 521 6.04 22.10 -18.19
N ALA A 522 6.12 20.78 -18.04
CA ALA A 522 6.48 20.17 -16.74
C ALA A 522 7.80 20.69 -16.16
N VAL A 523 8.83 20.94 -16.99
CA VAL A 523 10.12 21.50 -16.55
C VAL A 523 9.93 22.91 -15.98
N GLY A 524 9.24 23.79 -16.69
CA GLY A 524 9.01 25.16 -16.23
C GLY A 524 8.12 25.22 -14.99
N LEU A 525 7.08 24.38 -14.93
CA LEU A 525 6.27 24.26 -13.72
C LEU A 525 7.07 23.72 -12.53
N ALA A 526 8.05 22.83 -12.76
CA ALA A 526 8.96 22.37 -11.72
C ALA A 526 9.91 23.48 -11.26
N VAL A 527 10.36 24.36 -12.17
CA VAL A 527 11.09 25.59 -11.80
C VAL A 527 10.20 26.51 -10.94
N VAL A 528 8.94 26.73 -11.32
CA VAL A 528 7.98 27.54 -10.53
C VAL A 528 7.83 26.96 -9.12
N GLN A 529 7.55 25.66 -9.01
CA GLN A 529 7.41 24.97 -7.73
C GLN A 529 8.69 25.08 -6.87
N ALA A 530 9.86 24.84 -7.46
CA ALA A 530 11.13 24.90 -6.73
C ALA A 530 11.51 26.33 -6.32
N ALA A 531 11.22 27.33 -7.16
CA ALA A 531 11.43 28.74 -6.83
C ALA A 531 10.53 29.17 -5.65
N LYS A 532 9.28 28.69 -5.63
CA LYS A 532 8.37 28.94 -4.51
C LYS A 532 8.90 28.34 -3.20
N ILE A 533 9.36 27.09 -3.25
CA ILE A 533 9.95 26.39 -2.09
C ILE A 533 11.23 27.09 -1.63
N ALA A 534 12.05 27.60 -2.56
CA ALA A 534 13.26 28.37 -2.23
C ALA A 534 12.96 29.75 -1.60
N GLY A 535 11.68 30.17 -1.54
CA GLY A 535 11.26 31.42 -0.93
C GLY A 535 11.34 32.63 -1.86
N ALA A 536 11.29 32.45 -3.18
CA ALA A 536 11.25 33.56 -4.13
C ALA A 536 10.05 34.50 -3.85
N ARG A 537 10.29 35.82 -3.83
CA ARG A 537 9.27 36.84 -3.54
C ARG A 537 8.27 37.04 -4.68
N ALA A 538 8.73 36.84 -5.91
CA ALA A 538 7.95 37.02 -7.13
C ALA A 538 8.39 35.99 -8.17
N ILE A 539 7.41 35.34 -8.80
CA ILE A 539 7.61 34.31 -9.81
C ILE A 539 6.73 34.66 -11.02
N TYR A 540 7.35 35.13 -12.08
CA TYR A 540 6.71 35.51 -13.34
C TYR A 540 6.69 34.29 -14.28
N ALA A 541 5.51 33.81 -14.62
CA ALA A 541 5.29 32.68 -15.50
C ALA A 541 4.96 33.16 -16.92
N ILE A 542 5.76 32.79 -17.93
CA ILE A 542 5.63 33.27 -19.31
C ILE A 542 5.37 32.10 -20.24
N ASP A 543 4.24 32.06 -20.93
CA ASP A 543 3.89 31.05 -21.93
C ASP A 543 2.87 31.64 -22.92
N THR A 544 2.88 31.20 -24.18
CA THR A 544 1.90 31.60 -25.19
C THR A 544 0.57 30.86 -25.06
N ASN A 545 0.49 29.84 -24.20
CA ASN A 545 -0.73 29.12 -23.88
C ASN A 545 -1.23 29.49 -22.49
N ALA A 546 -2.17 30.43 -22.44
CA ALA A 546 -2.77 30.94 -21.20
C ALA A 546 -3.48 29.87 -20.34
N SER A 547 -3.88 28.73 -20.92
CA SER A 547 -4.52 27.64 -20.13
C SER A 547 -3.59 27.06 -19.05
N LYS A 548 -2.28 27.21 -19.20
CA LYS A 548 -1.28 26.73 -18.23
C LYS A 548 -1.12 27.63 -17.00
N PHE A 549 -1.65 28.85 -17.04
CA PHE A 549 -1.45 29.83 -15.97
C PHE A 549 -2.13 29.46 -14.67
N GLU A 550 -3.24 28.74 -14.71
CA GLU A 550 -3.90 28.24 -13.50
C GLU A 550 -3.00 27.25 -12.75
N ALA A 551 -2.45 26.26 -13.47
CA ALA A 551 -1.49 25.31 -12.90
C ALA A 551 -0.22 26.00 -12.38
N ALA A 552 0.29 27.00 -13.13
CA ALA A 552 1.45 27.78 -12.69
C ALA A 552 1.18 28.53 -11.38
N ARG A 553 0.02 29.16 -11.22
CA ARG A 553 -0.36 29.85 -9.97
C ARG A 553 -0.52 28.88 -8.81
N ALA A 554 -1.15 27.72 -9.04
CA ALA A 554 -1.28 26.67 -8.03
C ALA A 554 0.09 26.17 -7.52
N LEU A 555 1.11 26.16 -8.38
CA LEU A 555 2.48 25.78 -8.03
C LEU A 555 3.35 26.94 -7.50
N GLY A 556 2.83 28.17 -7.51
CA GLY A 556 3.48 29.31 -6.85
C GLY A 556 3.78 30.52 -7.72
N ALA A 557 3.41 30.53 -9.01
CA ALA A 557 3.54 31.73 -9.85
C ALA A 557 2.72 32.89 -9.29
N THR A 558 3.33 34.07 -9.21
CA THR A 558 2.69 35.29 -8.67
C THR A 558 2.11 36.18 -9.76
N ASP A 559 2.64 36.10 -10.98
CA ASP A 559 2.17 36.85 -12.15
C ASP A 559 2.35 35.98 -13.40
N CYS A 560 1.51 36.18 -14.42
CA CYS A 560 1.57 35.46 -15.68
C CYS A 560 1.57 36.43 -16.86
N ILE A 561 2.42 36.18 -17.85
CA ILE A 561 2.53 37.00 -19.06
C ILE A 561 2.30 36.11 -20.27
N ASP A 562 1.24 36.41 -21.03
CA ASP A 562 1.01 35.84 -22.35
C ASP A 562 1.60 36.77 -23.41
N PRO A 563 2.69 36.38 -24.10
CA PRO A 563 3.29 37.21 -25.14
C PRO A 563 2.34 37.50 -26.31
N SER A 564 1.33 36.65 -26.56
CA SER A 564 0.38 36.83 -27.66
C SER A 564 -0.66 37.93 -27.41
N GLY A 565 -0.88 38.30 -26.15
CA GLY A 565 -1.79 39.38 -25.76
C GLY A 565 -1.12 40.74 -25.58
N LEU A 566 0.17 40.87 -25.89
CA LEU A 566 0.91 42.14 -25.75
C LEU A 566 0.68 43.06 -26.98
N PRO A 567 0.79 44.39 -26.80
CA PRO A 567 0.79 45.34 -27.93
C PRO A 567 1.77 44.97 -29.04
N ASP A 568 1.39 45.25 -30.29
CA ASP A 568 2.19 44.93 -31.48
C ASP A 568 3.65 45.41 -31.34
N GLY A 569 4.60 44.48 -31.52
CA GLY A 569 6.03 44.74 -31.42
C GLY A 569 6.60 44.74 -29.99
N GLN A 570 5.77 44.62 -28.95
CA GLN A 570 6.23 44.46 -27.57
C GLN A 570 6.52 43.00 -27.24
N THR A 571 7.76 42.71 -26.86
CA THR A 571 8.20 41.37 -26.44
C THR A 571 7.86 41.08 -24.98
N ALA A 572 7.77 39.80 -24.61
CA ALA A 572 7.62 39.38 -23.22
C ALA A 572 8.75 39.90 -22.31
N THR A 573 9.99 39.94 -22.83
CA THR A 573 11.14 40.55 -22.16
C THR A 573 10.88 42.02 -21.83
N GLN A 574 10.42 42.82 -22.80
CA GLN A 574 10.12 44.24 -22.59
C GLN A 574 8.98 44.44 -21.60
N ALA A 575 7.91 43.63 -21.68
CA ALA A 575 6.80 43.69 -20.74
C ALA A 575 7.25 43.38 -19.30
N LEU A 576 8.09 42.35 -19.12
CA LEU A 576 8.63 41.97 -17.82
C LEU A 576 9.59 43.03 -17.26
N VAL A 577 10.51 43.55 -18.08
CA VAL A 577 11.43 44.62 -17.66
C VAL A 577 10.67 45.90 -17.32
N ALA A 578 9.62 46.26 -18.05
CA ALA A 578 8.77 47.41 -17.71
C ALA A 578 8.09 47.25 -16.35
N LYS A 579 7.65 46.04 -15.99
CA LYS A 579 7.06 45.72 -14.67
C LYS A 579 8.10 45.74 -13.54
N THR A 580 9.34 45.36 -13.81
CA THR A 580 10.39 45.15 -12.80
C THR A 580 11.44 46.25 -12.77
N THR A 581 11.32 47.26 -13.64
CA THR A 581 12.28 48.33 -13.93
C THR A 581 13.61 47.86 -14.53
N TRP A 582 14.28 46.88 -13.91
CA TRP A 582 15.65 46.48 -14.25
C TRP A 582 15.81 45.01 -14.67
N GLY A 583 14.72 44.23 -14.65
CA GLY A 583 14.73 42.78 -14.84
C GLY A 583 14.59 42.01 -13.52
N VAL A 584 14.67 40.68 -13.58
CA VAL A 584 14.53 39.78 -12.41
C VAL A 584 15.83 39.09 -12.04
N ASP A 585 15.95 38.64 -10.79
CA ASP A 585 17.19 38.07 -10.25
C ASP A 585 17.60 36.78 -11.00
N PHE A 586 16.63 35.92 -11.31
CA PHE A 586 16.86 34.69 -12.07
C PHE A 586 15.87 34.51 -13.21
N THR A 587 16.35 34.04 -14.36
CA THR A 587 15.50 33.62 -15.47
C THR A 587 15.80 32.19 -15.89
N PHE A 588 14.77 31.46 -16.30
CA PHE A 588 14.89 30.08 -16.75
C PHE A 588 14.21 29.91 -18.11
N ASP A 589 14.96 29.51 -19.14
CA ASP A 589 14.39 29.07 -20.40
C ASP A 589 14.07 27.58 -20.33
N CYS A 590 12.79 27.25 -20.50
CA CYS A 590 12.25 25.90 -20.55
C CYS A 590 11.59 25.60 -21.91
N THR A 591 11.97 26.32 -22.97
CA THR A 591 11.35 26.21 -24.30
C THR A 591 12.23 25.51 -25.33
N GLY A 592 13.55 25.67 -25.26
CA GLY A 592 14.46 25.21 -26.31
C GLY A 592 14.52 26.15 -27.53
N ASN A 593 13.86 27.32 -27.47
CA ASN A 593 13.91 28.31 -28.54
C ASN A 593 15.01 29.34 -28.28
N THR A 594 16.00 29.45 -29.18
CA THR A 594 17.15 30.35 -28.98
C THR A 594 16.77 31.84 -28.90
N GLY A 595 15.67 32.24 -29.54
CA GLY A 595 15.09 33.58 -29.40
C GLY A 595 14.54 33.83 -27.99
N VAL A 596 13.86 32.84 -27.41
CA VAL A 596 13.38 32.89 -26.03
C VAL A 596 14.53 32.84 -25.04
N MET A 597 15.56 32.01 -25.28
CA MET A 597 16.77 31.97 -24.46
C MET A 597 17.46 33.34 -24.39
N ARG A 598 17.58 34.04 -25.54
CA ARG A 598 18.07 35.42 -25.59
C ARG A 598 17.16 36.35 -24.78
N GLY A 599 15.85 36.26 -24.98
CA GLY A 599 14.87 37.06 -24.27
C GLY A 599 14.93 36.87 -22.75
N ALA A 600 15.14 35.64 -22.28
CA ALA A 600 15.31 35.29 -20.88
C ALA A 600 16.59 35.90 -20.30
N LEU A 601 17.71 35.87 -21.03
CA LEU A 601 18.94 36.55 -20.59
C LEU A 601 18.72 38.06 -20.49
N GLU A 602 18.14 38.68 -21.51
CA GLU A 602 17.91 40.13 -21.54
C GLU A 602 16.87 40.59 -20.51
N ALA A 603 16.00 39.68 -20.03
CA ALA A 603 15.07 39.91 -18.92
C ALA A 603 15.69 39.79 -17.52
N ALA A 604 16.89 39.22 -17.40
CA ALA A 604 17.58 39.12 -16.12
C ALA A 604 18.04 40.52 -15.65
N HIS A 605 18.18 40.69 -14.33
CA HIS A 605 18.50 41.98 -13.72
C HIS A 605 19.89 42.48 -14.14
N ARG A 606 20.01 43.77 -14.45
CA ARG A 606 21.32 44.39 -14.70
C ARG A 606 22.19 44.33 -13.43
N GLY A 607 23.43 43.90 -13.54
CA GLY A 607 24.40 43.88 -12.43
C GLY A 607 24.65 42.50 -11.83
N TRP A 608 23.60 41.68 -11.65
CA TRP A 608 23.75 40.36 -11.02
C TRP A 608 22.85 39.25 -11.60
N GLY A 609 21.95 39.57 -12.53
CA GLY A 609 20.93 38.63 -12.99
C GLY A 609 21.52 37.37 -13.62
N VAL A 610 20.94 36.21 -13.31
CA VAL A 610 21.39 34.91 -13.82
C VAL A 610 20.33 34.29 -14.72
N SER A 611 20.71 33.96 -15.95
CA SER A 611 19.84 33.24 -16.88
C SER A 611 20.32 31.79 -17.07
N CYS A 612 19.41 30.84 -16.88
CA CYS A 612 19.66 29.41 -17.02
C CYS A 612 18.90 28.84 -18.22
N VAL A 613 19.65 28.31 -19.17
CA VAL A 613 19.11 27.51 -20.28
C VAL A 613 18.86 26.09 -19.81
N ILE A 614 17.60 25.66 -19.86
CA ILE A 614 17.19 24.27 -19.58
C ILE A 614 16.68 23.61 -20.86
N GLY A 615 15.91 24.34 -21.67
CA GLY A 615 15.41 23.85 -22.94
C GLY A 615 16.53 23.46 -23.90
N VAL A 616 16.36 22.34 -24.61
CA VAL A 616 17.33 21.85 -25.58
C VAL A 616 17.01 22.47 -26.95
N ALA A 617 17.94 23.24 -27.49
CA ALA A 617 17.80 23.85 -28.81
C ALA A 617 18.03 22.85 -29.94
N ALA A 618 17.41 23.12 -31.08
CA ALA A 618 17.61 22.32 -32.27
C ALA A 618 19.04 22.42 -32.81
N SER A 619 19.48 21.36 -33.48
CA SER A 619 20.83 21.31 -34.06
C SER A 619 21.12 22.53 -34.93
N GLY A 620 22.36 23.01 -34.87
CA GLY A 620 22.83 24.15 -35.67
C GLY A 620 22.24 25.51 -35.25
N HIS A 621 21.38 25.57 -34.24
CA HIS A 621 20.89 26.84 -33.73
C HIS A 621 21.87 27.43 -32.72
N GLU A 622 22.13 28.73 -32.85
CA GLU A 622 23.03 29.46 -31.95
C GLU A 622 22.23 30.43 -31.07
N ILE A 623 22.69 30.57 -29.84
CA ILE A 623 22.25 31.65 -28.96
C ILE A 623 23.13 32.87 -29.20
N ALA A 624 22.52 34.05 -29.27
CA ALA A 624 23.23 35.31 -29.47
C ALA A 624 22.66 36.41 -28.58
N THR A 625 23.52 37.29 -28.08
CA THR A 625 23.12 38.54 -27.44
C THR A 625 24.20 39.60 -27.67
N ARG A 626 23.95 40.85 -27.28
CA ARG A 626 25.01 41.87 -27.26
C ARG A 626 25.95 41.57 -26.07
N PRO A 627 27.28 41.55 -26.24
CA PRO A 627 28.22 41.29 -25.15
C PRO A 627 28.03 42.23 -23.94
N PHE A 628 27.54 43.44 -24.20
CA PHE A 628 27.23 44.41 -23.15
C PHE A 628 26.24 43.90 -22.10
N GLN A 629 25.35 42.95 -22.45
CA GLN A 629 24.46 42.30 -21.47
C GLN A 629 25.24 41.55 -20.38
N LEU A 630 26.33 40.87 -20.78
CA LEU A 630 27.20 40.13 -19.87
C LEU A 630 28.19 41.07 -19.15
N VAL A 631 28.79 42.02 -19.88
CA VAL A 631 29.69 43.04 -19.30
C VAL A 631 28.99 43.83 -18.20
N THR A 632 27.69 44.08 -18.33
CA THR A 632 26.89 44.76 -17.31
C THR A 632 26.33 43.85 -16.21
N GLY A 633 26.96 42.68 -15.99
CA GLY A 633 26.79 41.87 -14.78
C GLY A 633 25.79 40.71 -14.88
N ARG A 634 25.22 40.44 -16.06
CA ARG A 634 24.41 39.22 -16.24
C ARG A 634 25.30 38.00 -16.43
N THR A 635 24.83 36.85 -15.94
CA THR A 635 25.46 35.55 -16.16
C THR A 635 24.57 34.66 -17.00
N TRP A 636 25.10 34.06 -18.06
CA TRP A 636 24.41 33.02 -18.83
C TRP A 636 25.00 31.66 -18.50
N LYS A 637 24.17 30.71 -18.10
CA LYS A 637 24.55 29.33 -17.77
C LYS A 637 23.51 28.35 -18.28
N GLY A 638 23.81 27.06 -18.22
CA GLY A 638 22.87 25.99 -18.54
C GLY A 638 22.87 24.90 -17.47
N THR A 639 21.90 24.01 -17.54
CA THR A 639 21.78 22.86 -16.63
C THR A 639 21.51 21.58 -17.41
N ALA A 640 22.06 20.47 -16.94
CA ALA A 640 21.75 19.14 -17.45
C ALA A 640 21.24 18.29 -16.29
N PHE A 641 20.04 17.72 -16.43
CA PHE A 641 19.37 16.95 -15.37
C PHE A 641 19.36 17.69 -14.01
N GLY A 642 19.24 19.02 -14.02
CA GLY A 642 19.22 19.83 -12.80
C GLY A 642 20.53 19.81 -11.99
N GLY A 643 21.64 19.35 -12.56
CA GLY A 643 22.91 19.19 -11.84
C GLY A 643 22.92 18.02 -10.85
N TRP A 644 21.91 17.13 -10.87
CA TRP A 644 21.87 15.96 -10.01
C TRP A 644 22.83 14.88 -10.49
N LYS A 645 23.70 14.39 -9.60
CA LYS A 645 24.35 13.08 -9.80
C LYS A 645 23.30 11.98 -9.63
N SER A 646 22.96 11.28 -10.71
CA SER A 646 21.72 10.51 -10.83
C SER A 646 21.55 9.43 -9.77
N ARG A 647 22.47 8.47 -9.70
CA ARG A 647 22.40 7.33 -8.77
C ARG A 647 22.48 7.75 -7.31
N THR A 648 23.07 8.91 -7.02
CA THR A 648 23.19 9.46 -5.66
C THR A 648 21.96 10.24 -5.24
N HIS A 649 21.46 11.14 -6.08
CA HIS A 649 20.44 12.10 -5.68
C HIS A 649 19.02 11.72 -6.07
N VAL A 650 18.80 10.98 -7.16
CA VAL A 650 17.43 10.54 -7.52
C VAL A 650 16.77 9.73 -6.39
N PRO A 651 17.45 8.81 -5.68
CA PRO A 651 16.86 8.11 -4.54
C PRO A 651 16.48 9.06 -3.40
N GLN A 652 17.25 10.13 -3.20
CA GLN A 652 16.94 11.15 -2.20
C GLN A 652 15.71 11.97 -2.61
N LEU A 653 15.57 12.32 -3.89
CA LEU A 653 14.39 12.99 -4.42
C LEU A 653 13.13 12.10 -4.26
N VAL A 654 13.23 10.80 -4.56
CA VAL A 654 12.15 9.83 -4.31
C VAL A 654 11.75 9.84 -2.83
N ALA A 655 12.72 9.75 -1.93
CA ALA A 655 12.44 9.74 -0.50
C ALA A 655 11.76 11.05 -0.02
N ARG A 656 12.13 12.21 -0.59
CA ARG A 656 11.47 13.50 -0.30
C ARG A 656 10.03 13.52 -0.82
N VAL A 657 9.76 12.92 -1.97
CA VAL A 657 8.40 12.76 -2.51
C VAL A 657 7.57 11.83 -1.62
N GLN A 658 8.12 10.69 -1.21
CA GLN A 658 7.42 9.76 -0.30
C GLN A 658 7.10 10.38 1.06
N ARG A 659 7.97 11.26 1.57
CA ARG A 659 7.72 12.03 2.80
C ARG A 659 6.77 13.22 2.62
N GLY A 660 6.32 13.50 1.39
CA GLY A 660 5.43 14.63 1.09
C GLY A 660 6.11 16.00 1.12
N GLU A 661 7.44 16.08 1.21
CA GLU A 661 8.19 17.34 1.15
C GLU A 661 8.15 17.96 -0.26
N LEU A 662 8.07 17.10 -1.28
CA LEU A 662 7.95 17.45 -2.69
C LEU A 662 6.77 16.70 -3.28
N SER A 663 6.06 17.31 -4.23
CA SER A 663 4.94 16.64 -4.91
C SER A 663 5.18 16.59 -6.42
N VAL A 664 4.98 15.41 -6.99
CA VAL A 664 5.04 15.14 -8.44
C VAL A 664 3.65 14.98 -9.07
N GLU A 665 2.61 14.83 -8.25
CA GLU A 665 1.23 14.56 -8.70
C GLU A 665 0.67 15.71 -9.58
N PRO A 666 0.89 17.01 -9.27
CA PRO A 666 0.38 18.10 -10.09
C PRO A 666 0.90 18.10 -11.54
N PHE A 667 2.00 17.37 -11.83
CA PHE A 667 2.55 17.28 -13.17
C PHE A 667 1.86 16.21 -14.02
N ILE A 668 1.15 15.25 -13.40
CA ILE A 668 0.49 14.14 -14.08
C ILE A 668 -0.92 14.57 -14.48
N SER A 669 -1.13 14.79 -15.78
CA SER A 669 -2.43 15.22 -16.32
C SER A 669 -3.22 14.07 -16.94
N LEU A 670 -2.54 13.00 -17.34
CA LEU A 670 -3.14 11.84 -17.99
C LEU A 670 -2.44 10.56 -17.53
N THR A 671 -3.22 9.55 -17.16
CA THR A 671 -2.72 8.20 -16.91
C THR A 671 -3.44 7.22 -17.81
N LEU A 672 -2.69 6.42 -18.55
CA LEU A 672 -3.19 5.38 -19.45
C LEU A 672 -2.61 4.02 -19.05
N ASP A 673 -3.25 2.95 -19.48
CA ASP A 673 -2.86 1.56 -19.21
C ASP A 673 -2.58 0.79 -20.49
N GLY A 674 -1.59 -0.09 -20.45
CA GLY A 674 -1.18 -0.92 -21.59
C GLY A 674 -0.16 -0.23 -22.49
N ILE A 675 0.79 -0.99 -23.01
CA ILE A 675 1.83 -0.45 -23.89
C ILE A 675 1.27 0.13 -25.19
N GLU A 676 0.12 -0.37 -25.63
CA GLU A 676 -0.64 0.11 -26.79
C GLU A 676 -1.03 1.58 -26.65
N ALA A 677 -1.24 2.05 -25.42
CA ALA A 677 -1.62 3.43 -25.14
C ALA A 677 -0.45 4.43 -25.29
N THR A 678 0.79 3.95 -25.49
CA THR A 678 1.97 4.83 -25.69
C THR A 678 1.79 5.77 -26.87
N GLY A 679 1.20 5.30 -27.98
CA GLY A 679 0.92 6.14 -29.15
C GLY A 679 -0.15 7.21 -28.89
N GLU A 680 -1.14 6.92 -28.04
CA GLU A 680 -2.14 7.91 -27.61
C GLU A 680 -1.52 8.96 -26.69
N ALA A 681 -0.67 8.53 -25.75
CA ALA A 681 0.05 9.44 -24.86
C ALA A 681 0.94 10.44 -25.63
N VAL A 682 1.62 10.00 -26.70
CA VAL A 682 2.39 10.89 -27.60
C VAL A 682 1.49 11.95 -28.22
N LYS A 683 0.33 11.54 -28.77
CA LYS A 683 -0.64 12.47 -29.38
C LYS A 683 -1.19 13.47 -28.36
N ALA A 684 -1.49 13.01 -27.15
CA ALA A 684 -1.95 13.86 -26.08
C ALA A 684 -0.88 14.91 -25.72
N LEU A 685 0.39 14.53 -25.64
CA LEU A 685 1.49 15.45 -25.38
C LEU A 685 1.63 16.50 -26.49
N HIS A 686 1.52 16.11 -27.77
CA HIS A 686 1.54 17.04 -28.91
C HIS A 686 0.42 18.08 -28.90
N SER A 687 -0.74 17.77 -28.31
CA SER A 687 -1.86 18.71 -28.26
C SER A 687 -1.55 19.97 -27.43
N GLY A 688 -0.56 19.89 -26.53
CA GLY A 688 -0.24 20.95 -25.58
C GLY A 688 -1.31 21.15 -24.49
N ALA A 689 -2.35 20.31 -24.43
CA ALA A 689 -3.43 20.37 -23.45
C ALA A 689 -3.10 19.69 -22.11
N ILE A 690 -2.04 18.89 -22.07
CA ILE A 690 -1.60 18.15 -20.88
C ILE A 690 -0.16 18.49 -20.50
N LEU A 691 0.22 18.28 -19.24
CA LEU A 691 1.58 18.51 -18.74
C LEU A 691 2.47 17.28 -18.90
N ARG A 692 2.01 16.15 -18.37
CA ARG A 692 2.59 14.82 -18.56
C ARG A 692 1.51 13.77 -18.73
N ALA A 693 1.79 12.82 -19.62
CA ALA A 693 1.11 11.54 -19.66
C ALA A 693 2.01 10.48 -19.02
N VAL A 694 1.42 9.62 -18.20
CA VAL A 694 2.04 8.40 -17.67
C VAL A 694 1.31 7.20 -18.28
N VAL A 695 2.05 6.24 -18.79
CA VAL A 695 1.50 4.97 -19.28
C VAL A 695 1.99 3.85 -18.36
N ARG A 696 1.06 3.10 -17.77
CA ARG A 696 1.36 1.93 -16.94
C ARG A 696 1.36 0.69 -17.81
N TYR A 697 2.50 0.01 -17.89
CA TYR A 697 2.64 -1.25 -18.61
C TYR A 697 2.32 -2.45 -17.72
N ALA A 698 2.56 -2.31 -16.42
CA ALA A 698 2.21 -3.30 -15.41
C ALA A 698 1.66 -2.59 -14.15
N PRO A 699 0.86 -3.28 -13.32
CA PRO A 699 0.53 -2.75 -11.99
C PRO A 699 1.81 -2.56 -11.18
N ASP A 700 1.82 -1.55 -10.29
CA ASP A 700 2.92 -1.36 -9.35
C ASP A 700 3.18 -2.68 -8.59
N PRO A 701 4.44 -3.11 -8.43
CA PRO A 701 4.77 -4.29 -7.65
C PRO A 701 4.17 -4.11 -6.25
N ALA A 702 3.47 -5.13 -5.75
CA ALA A 702 3.01 -5.11 -4.37
C ALA A 702 4.25 -4.93 -3.47
N PRO A 703 4.20 -4.03 -2.47
CA PRO A 703 5.30 -3.85 -1.54
C PRO A 703 5.63 -5.20 -0.88
N ALA A 704 6.92 -5.42 -0.58
CA ALA A 704 7.39 -6.70 -0.05
C ALA A 704 6.51 -7.14 1.14
N PRO A 705 6.20 -8.44 1.34
CA PRO A 705 5.40 -8.86 2.47
C PRO A 705 6.16 -8.56 3.78
N GLY A 706 5.80 -7.45 4.41
CA GLY A 706 6.54 -6.77 5.48
C GLY A 706 6.48 -5.24 5.36
N GLY A 707 6.39 -4.71 4.15
CA GLY A 707 5.92 -3.37 3.82
C GLY A 707 4.44 -3.45 3.46
N ALA A 708 3.59 -2.92 4.33
CA ALA A 708 2.17 -2.89 4.03
C ALA A 708 1.87 -1.92 2.87
N PRO A 709 0.68 -1.98 2.27
CA PRO A 709 0.30 -1.00 1.27
C PRO A 709 0.47 0.40 1.87
N VAL A 710 1.24 1.26 1.23
CA VAL A 710 1.31 2.69 1.53
C VAL A 710 0.27 3.38 0.64
N PRO A 711 -0.98 3.59 1.08
CA PRO A 711 -1.79 4.64 0.50
C PRO A 711 -1.22 5.99 0.95
N ALA A 712 -1.41 6.99 0.10
CA ALA A 712 -0.86 8.34 0.20
C ALA A 712 -0.69 8.85 1.65
N ARG A 713 0.55 9.28 1.98
CA ARG A 713 0.99 10.00 3.21
C ARG A 713 1.50 9.16 4.40
N GLY A 714 1.95 7.94 4.18
CA GLY A 714 2.52 7.12 5.27
C GLY A 714 1.47 6.56 6.24
N LEU A 715 0.18 6.63 5.89
CA LEU A 715 -0.92 6.05 6.65
C LEU A 715 -1.12 4.57 6.27
N ARG A 716 -0.75 3.65 7.14
CA ARG A 716 -0.96 2.20 6.95
C ARG A 716 -2.27 1.78 7.62
N LEU A 717 -3.23 1.32 6.83
CA LEU A 717 -4.51 0.81 7.34
C LEU A 717 -4.28 -0.52 8.07
N VAL A 718 -4.62 -0.56 9.36
CA VAL A 718 -4.56 -1.76 10.21
C VAL A 718 -5.86 -2.54 10.16
N SER A 719 -7.00 -1.86 10.25
CA SER A 719 -8.31 -2.51 10.19
C SER A 719 -9.39 -1.58 9.65
N SER A 720 -10.40 -2.18 9.01
CA SER A 720 -11.59 -1.48 8.52
C SER A 720 -12.82 -2.32 8.80
N VAL A 721 -13.78 -1.76 9.53
CA VAL A 721 -15.02 -2.43 9.93
C VAL A 721 -16.21 -1.53 9.61
N SER A 722 -17.21 -2.08 8.93
CA SER A 722 -18.50 -1.42 8.75
C SER A 722 -19.26 -1.40 10.08
N LEU A 723 -19.65 -0.22 10.55
CA LEU A 723 -20.30 -0.03 11.85
C LEU A 723 -21.28 1.15 11.77
N HIS A 724 -22.53 0.96 12.24
CA HIS A 724 -23.60 1.97 12.22
C HIS A 724 -23.82 2.66 10.85
N GLY A 725 -23.62 1.92 9.76
CA GLY A 725 -23.71 2.44 8.38
C GLY A 725 -22.49 3.25 7.92
N GLY A 726 -21.59 3.63 8.84
CA GLY A 726 -20.30 4.24 8.56
C GLY A 726 -19.16 3.22 8.55
N ARG A 727 -17.92 3.71 8.67
CA ARG A 727 -16.72 2.88 8.77
C ARG A 727 -15.87 3.27 9.96
N GLN A 728 -15.54 2.28 10.79
CA GLN A 728 -14.47 2.37 11.77
C GLN A 728 -13.17 1.96 11.09
N LEU A 729 -12.20 2.85 11.09
CA LEU A 729 -10.86 2.64 10.55
C LEU A 729 -9.84 2.71 11.67
N ARG A 730 -8.74 1.97 11.50
CA ARG A 730 -7.56 2.06 12.36
C ARG A 730 -6.32 2.13 11.50
N PHE A 731 -5.45 3.07 11.82
CA PHE A 731 -4.23 3.34 11.08
C PHE A 731 -3.02 3.36 12.01
N VAL A 732 -1.88 3.05 11.43
CA VAL A 732 -0.55 3.31 11.98
C VAL A 732 0.24 4.13 10.99
N HIS A 733 1.08 5.02 11.50
CA HIS A 733 1.91 5.89 10.66
C HIS A 733 3.20 6.29 11.39
N PRO A 734 4.30 6.54 10.66
CA PRO A 734 5.53 7.00 11.28
C PRO A 734 5.36 8.45 11.73
N SER A 735 5.56 8.70 13.03
CA SER A 735 5.50 10.04 13.61
C SER A 735 6.86 10.69 13.66
N ALA A 736 6.98 11.88 13.08
CA ALA A 736 8.18 12.70 13.18
C ALA A 736 8.29 13.35 14.57
N ALA A 737 7.17 13.79 15.14
CA ALA A 737 7.13 14.37 16.48
C ALA A 737 7.59 13.37 17.55
N CYS A 738 7.07 12.14 17.51
CA CYS A 738 7.39 11.11 18.51
C CYS A 738 8.61 10.23 18.14
N GLY A 739 9.12 10.34 16.90
CA GLY A 739 10.25 9.52 16.44
C GLY A 739 9.98 8.01 16.47
N CYS A 740 8.72 7.58 16.34
CA CYS A 740 8.29 6.18 16.34
C CYS A 740 6.99 6.00 15.53
N GLU A 741 6.56 4.77 15.27
CA GLU A 741 5.21 4.53 14.74
C GLU A 741 4.15 4.92 15.79
N MET A 742 3.14 5.66 15.36
CA MET A 742 1.98 6.04 16.17
C MET A 742 0.71 5.44 15.57
N THR A 743 -0.25 5.13 16.45
CA THR A 743 -1.55 4.56 16.07
C THR A 743 -2.64 5.61 16.23
N PHE A 744 -3.66 5.57 15.37
CA PHE A 744 -4.92 6.26 15.63
C PHE A 744 -6.09 5.50 15.00
N SER A 745 -7.27 5.70 15.56
CA SER A 745 -8.53 5.22 15.01
C SER A 745 -9.36 6.39 14.49
N LEU A 746 -10.13 6.17 13.43
CA LEU A 746 -11.01 7.16 12.83
C LEU A 746 -12.36 6.53 12.49
N TYR A 747 -13.45 7.10 13.02
CA TYR A 747 -14.79 6.78 12.56
C TYR A 747 -15.24 7.78 11.50
N LEU A 748 -15.66 7.28 10.33
CA LEU A 748 -16.29 8.04 9.27
C LEU A 748 -17.80 7.75 9.22
N PRO A 749 -18.66 8.77 9.15
CA PRO A 749 -20.11 8.59 9.14
C PRO A 749 -20.59 8.02 7.77
N PRO A 750 -21.82 7.49 7.69
CA PRO A 750 -22.33 6.82 6.48
C PRO A 750 -22.19 7.64 5.19
N GLN A 751 -22.39 8.95 5.27
CA GLN A 751 -22.32 9.89 4.14
C GLN A 751 -20.91 9.98 3.54
N HIS A 752 -19.89 9.62 4.33
CA HIS A 752 -18.47 9.72 3.98
C HIS A 752 -17.75 8.37 4.17
N ALA A 753 -18.47 7.25 4.21
CA ALA A 753 -17.89 5.92 4.41
C ALA A 753 -16.92 5.51 3.27
N SER A 754 -17.01 6.12 2.10
CA SER A 754 -16.06 5.92 1.00
C SER A 754 -14.87 6.88 1.02
N ALA A 755 -14.81 7.85 1.93
CA ALA A 755 -13.69 8.78 2.03
C ALA A 755 -12.42 8.04 2.48
N GLY A 756 -11.29 8.38 1.85
CA GLY A 756 -9.99 7.80 2.18
C GLY A 756 -8.86 8.29 1.29
N PRO A 757 -7.60 8.03 1.68
CA PRO A 757 -6.41 8.40 0.90
C PRO A 757 -6.43 7.66 -0.44
N GLY A 758 -6.76 8.37 -1.53
CA GLY A 758 -6.87 7.84 -2.89
C GLY A 758 -8.27 7.81 -3.50
N GLY A 759 -9.30 8.33 -2.82
CA GLY A 759 -10.63 8.52 -3.42
C GLY A 759 -10.64 9.65 -4.44
N SER A 760 -11.12 9.41 -5.66
CA SER A 760 -11.20 10.38 -6.78
C SER A 760 -12.24 11.49 -6.62
N ARG A 761 -12.69 11.77 -5.40
CA ARG A 761 -13.64 12.84 -5.09
C ARG A 761 -13.15 13.56 -3.85
N GLU A 762 -12.80 14.84 -3.99
CA GLU A 762 -12.87 15.74 -2.83
C GLU A 762 -14.29 15.63 -2.26
N PRO A 763 -14.46 15.38 -0.95
CA PRO A 763 -15.77 15.50 -0.34
C PRO A 763 -16.23 16.95 -0.55
N SER A 764 -17.37 17.13 -1.24
CA SER A 764 -17.91 18.46 -1.55
C SER A 764 -18.25 19.31 -0.32
N VAL A 765 -18.15 18.73 0.89
CA VAL A 765 -18.36 19.37 2.19
C VAL A 765 -17.36 18.77 3.21
N PRO A 766 -16.57 19.60 3.92
CA PRO A 766 -15.69 19.15 5.00
C PRO A 766 -16.47 18.48 6.14
N ILE A 767 -15.92 17.40 6.71
CA ILE A 767 -16.63 16.57 7.71
C ILE A 767 -16.43 17.14 9.14
N PRO A 768 -17.49 17.60 9.84
CA PRO A 768 -17.38 18.03 11.23
C PRO A 768 -16.83 16.92 12.12
N THR A 769 -15.82 17.23 12.93
CA THR A 769 -15.02 16.19 13.62
C THR A 769 -14.92 16.43 15.12
N ILE A 770 -14.99 15.37 15.91
CA ILE A 770 -14.61 15.37 17.34
C ILE A 770 -13.29 14.62 17.49
N VAL A 771 -12.30 15.25 18.12
CA VAL A 771 -11.08 14.57 18.60
C VAL A 771 -11.35 14.07 20.01
N TRP A 772 -11.28 12.75 20.23
CA TRP A 772 -11.44 12.14 21.54
C TRP A 772 -10.10 11.71 22.11
N LEU A 773 -9.72 12.30 23.25
CA LEU A 773 -8.51 11.97 23.98
C LEU A 773 -8.83 11.02 25.14
N SER A 774 -8.24 9.83 25.11
CA SER A 774 -8.49 8.77 26.09
C SER A 774 -7.70 8.98 27.39
N GLY A 775 -8.19 8.37 28.47
CA GLY A 775 -7.58 8.49 29.80
C GLY A 775 -6.33 7.63 30.00
N LEU A 776 -5.84 7.60 31.25
CA LEU A 776 -4.75 6.70 31.68
C LEU A 776 -5.07 5.25 31.30
N THR A 777 -4.03 4.45 31.03
CA THR A 777 -4.10 3.01 30.68
C THR A 777 -4.82 2.68 29.37
N CYS A 778 -5.21 3.70 28.58
CA CYS A 778 -5.96 3.49 27.34
C CYS A 778 -5.07 3.50 26.09
N THR A 779 -5.64 3.05 24.97
CA THR A 779 -5.12 3.18 23.61
C THR A 779 -6.12 3.94 22.74
N ASP A 780 -5.86 4.02 21.43
CA ASP A 780 -6.81 4.50 20.42
C ASP A 780 -8.13 3.69 20.39
N GLU A 781 -8.13 2.44 20.86
CA GLU A 781 -9.28 1.51 20.75
C GLU A 781 -10.21 1.49 21.96
N ASN A 782 -9.78 1.94 23.14
CA ASN A 782 -10.61 1.86 24.37
C ASN A 782 -11.95 2.57 24.18
N ALA A 783 -11.89 3.79 23.66
CA ALA A 783 -13.07 4.59 23.35
C ALA A 783 -13.90 3.96 22.22
N VAL A 784 -13.24 3.51 21.16
CA VAL A 784 -13.86 2.82 20.02
C VAL A 784 -14.73 1.65 20.46
N GLN A 785 -14.26 0.86 21.43
CA GLN A 785 -14.95 -0.34 21.89
C GLN A 785 -15.96 -0.09 23.03
N LYS A 786 -15.70 0.90 23.91
CA LYS A 786 -16.41 1.03 25.20
C LYS A 786 -17.30 2.25 25.32
N GLY A 787 -17.11 3.31 24.53
CA GLY A 787 -17.84 4.56 24.77
C GLY A 787 -18.98 4.87 23.79
N GLY A 788 -19.31 3.97 22.86
CA GLY A 788 -20.56 4.06 22.06
C GLY A 788 -20.67 5.28 21.13
N PHE A 789 -19.54 5.93 20.83
CA PHE A 789 -19.42 7.18 20.09
C PHE A 789 -20.01 7.14 18.68
N GLN A 790 -19.81 6.01 17.99
CA GLN A 790 -19.98 5.90 16.55
C GLN A 790 -21.45 5.99 16.13
N ALA A 791 -22.37 5.45 16.94
CA ALA A 791 -23.81 5.55 16.66
C ALA A 791 -24.30 7.01 16.70
N LEU A 792 -23.85 7.77 17.69
CA LEU A 792 -24.22 9.17 17.87
C LEU A 792 -23.59 10.07 16.80
N ALA A 793 -22.30 9.81 16.49
CA ALA A 793 -21.61 10.51 15.42
C ALA A 793 -22.23 10.23 14.04
N ALA A 794 -22.65 8.97 13.78
CA ALA A 794 -23.35 8.59 12.56
C ALA A 794 -24.65 9.40 12.36
N ALA A 795 -25.44 9.52 13.43
CA ALA A 795 -26.71 10.23 13.41
C ALA A 795 -26.54 11.73 13.08
N ARG A 796 -25.38 12.31 13.40
CA ARG A 796 -25.08 13.74 13.19
C ARG A 796 -24.16 14.01 12.00
N GLY A 797 -23.79 12.98 11.23
CA GLY A 797 -22.88 13.12 10.09
C GLY A 797 -21.47 13.57 10.49
N MET A 798 -21.02 13.20 11.69
CA MET A 798 -19.74 13.61 12.25
C MET A 798 -18.70 12.50 12.18
N ALA A 799 -17.43 12.89 12.02
CA ALA A 799 -16.29 12.01 12.23
C ALA A 799 -15.82 12.04 13.68
N VAL A 800 -15.18 10.95 14.13
CA VAL A 800 -14.52 10.91 15.44
C VAL A 800 -13.11 10.38 15.29
N LEU A 801 -12.12 11.19 15.67
CA LEU A 801 -10.70 10.86 15.65
C LEU A 801 -10.25 10.45 17.05
N TYR A 802 -9.58 9.29 17.15
CA TYR A 802 -9.08 8.70 18.39
C TYR A 802 -7.57 8.52 18.29
N PRO A 803 -6.77 9.51 18.74
CA PRO A 803 -5.32 9.36 18.83
C PRO A 803 -4.94 8.33 19.90
N ASP A 804 -3.78 7.69 19.76
CA ASP A 804 -3.17 6.97 20.87
C ASP A 804 -2.79 7.93 22.03
N THR A 805 -2.60 7.39 23.23
CA THR A 805 -2.36 8.13 24.48
C THR A 805 -0.88 8.37 24.77
N SER A 806 0.02 7.62 24.12
CA SER A 806 1.48 7.75 24.24
C SER A 806 2.18 7.09 23.04
N PRO A 807 3.48 7.35 22.83
CA PRO A 807 4.35 6.49 22.04
C PRO A 807 4.34 5.05 22.56
N ARG A 808 4.60 4.07 21.68
CA ARG A 808 4.70 2.65 22.05
C ARG A 808 5.92 2.00 21.40
N GLY A 809 6.54 1.06 22.12
CA GLY A 809 7.71 0.32 21.61
C GLY A 809 8.99 1.14 21.55
N VAL A 810 9.07 2.25 22.29
CA VAL A 810 10.26 3.10 22.37
C VAL A 810 11.23 2.57 23.44
N PRO A 811 12.56 2.58 23.20
CA PRO A 811 13.54 2.00 24.12
C PRO A 811 13.87 2.97 25.27
N LEU A 812 12.87 3.37 26.07
CA LEU A 812 13.03 4.27 27.21
C LEU A 812 13.03 3.49 28.54
N PRO A 813 14.07 3.60 29.38
CA PRO A 813 14.06 3.01 30.72
C PRO A 813 12.92 3.61 31.55
N GLY A 814 12.10 2.76 32.17
CA GLY A 814 10.97 3.19 32.99
C GLY A 814 9.65 3.41 32.26
N ASP A 815 9.61 3.23 30.93
CA ASP A 815 8.43 3.51 30.08
C ASP A 815 7.17 2.72 30.47
N ALA A 816 7.34 1.48 30.93
CA ALA A 816 6.23 0.59 31.29
C ALA A 816 6.22 0.23 32.79
N ASP A 817 7.01 0.91 33.62
CA ASP A 817 7.21 0.55 35.03
C ASP A 817 5.99 0.88 35.90
N THR A 818 5.22 1.90 35.52
CA THR A 818 4.03 2.32 36.26
C THR A 818 2.86 2.58 35.32
N TRP A 819 1.64 2.36 35.81
CA TRP A 819 0.43 2.49 35.00
C TRP A 819 -0.03 3.96 34.80
N ASP A 820 0.49 4.87 35.63
CA ASP A 820 0.10 6.28 35.74
C ASP A 820 1.18 7.27 35.22
N PHE A 821 2.24 6.76 34.58
CA PHE A 821 3.30 7.56 33.96
C PHE A 821 4.00 6.75 32.85
N GLY A 822 4.40 7.40 31.76
CA GLY A 822 4.97 6.73 30.58
C GLY A 822 3.89 6.14 29.67
N GLN A 823 4.05 4.87 29.30
CA GLN A 823 3.21 4.20 28.32
C GLN A 823 1.75 4.18 28.77
N SER A 824 0.86 4.60 27.88
CA SER A 824 -0.57 4.80 28.14
C SER A 824 -0.91 5.93 29.14
N ALA A 825 0.07 6.79 29.45
CA ALA A 825 -0.03 7.91 30.38
C ALA A 825 0.81 9.13 29.91
N GLY A 826 0.70 9.52 28.64
CA GLY A 826 1.52 10.57 28.01
C GLY A 826 1.11 12.03 28.33
N PHE A 827 0.02 12.26 29.06
CA PHE A 827 -0.51 13.58 29.46
C PHE A 827 -0.82 14.58 28.34
N TYR A 828 -0.71 14.18 27.07
CA TYR A 828 -0.97 15.03 25.90
C TYR A 828 -0.17 16.35 25.90
N LEU A 829 1.08 16.26 26.37
CA LEU A 829 2.05 17.35 26.40
C LEU A 829 3.35 16.96 25.69
N ASP A 830 4.18 17.95 25.43
CA ASP A 830 5.55 17.74 24.97
C ASP A 830 6.51 17.70 26.16
N ALA A 831 7.10 16.54 26.39
CA ALA A 831 8.16 16.37 27.37
C ALA A 831 9.40 17.20 26.98
N SER A 832 9.98 17.86 27.98
CA SER A 832 11.24 18.62 27.87
C SER A 832 12.37 18.02 28.69
N ALA A 833 12.06 17.14 29.66
CA ALA A 833 13.05 16.43 30.46
C ALA A 833 13.49 15.12 29.80
N ALA A 834 14.80 14.87 29.83
CA ALA A 834 15.37 13.60 29.40
C ALA A 834 15.01 12.47 30.40
N PRO A 835 14.82 11.21 29.96
CA PRO A 835 14.96 10.75 28.57
C PRO A 835 13.69 10.93 27.72
N TRP A 836 12.58 11.38 28.32
CA TRP A 836 11.24 11.44 27.70
C TRP A 836 11.15 12.43 26.54
N SER A 837 11.92 13.52 26.59
CA SER A 837 11.94 14.59 25.58
C SER A 837 12.24 14.13 24.15
N THR A 838 12.75 12.91 23.96
CA THR A 838 13.04 12.35 22.63
C THR A 838 11.80 11.81 21.93
N HIS A 839 10.84 11.23 22.68
CA HIS A 839 9.70 10.51 22.09
C HIS A 839 8.34 11.05 22.54
N TYR A 840 8.23 11.57 23.76
CA TYR A 840 6.96 12.02 24.33
C TYR A 840 6.63 13.45 23.88
N LYS A 841 6.27 13.60 22.61
CA LYS A 841 5.88 14.88 21.98
C LYS A 841 4.39 14.87 21.60
N MET A 842 3.53 14.62 22.59
CA MET A 842 2.11 14.34 22.33
C MET A 842 1.31 15.59 21.93
N GLU A 843 1.73 16.78 22.35
CA GLU A 843 1.09 18.03 21.92
C GLU A 843 1.43 18.31 20.45
N SER A 844 2.71 18.28 20.08
CA SER A 844 3.13 18.44 18.68
C SER A 844 2.60 17.32 17.78
N TYR A 845 2.59 16.07 18.26
CA TYR A 845 1.99 14.96 17.52
C TYR A 845 0.52 15.22 17.18
N LEU A 846 -0.27 15.74 18.13
CA LEU A 846 -1.68 16.01 17.87
C LEU A 846 -1.87 17.22 16.96
N MET A 847 -1.23 18.34 17.29
CA MET A 847 -1.53 19.64 16.70
C MET A 847 -0.84 19.85 15.36
N ASP A 848 0.43 19.47 15.27
CA ASP A 848 1.28 19.78 14.12
C ASP A 848 1.31 18.64 13.09
N GLU A 849 0.97 17.41 13.52
CA GLU A 849 1.12 16.21 12.70
C GLU A 849 -0.21 15.49 12.44
N LEU A 850 -0.85 14.90 13.45
CA LEU A 850 -2.00 14.01 13.29
C LEU A 850 -3.25 14.74 12.80
N LEU A 851 -3.61 15.89 13.38
CA LEU A 851 -4.77 16.67 12.95
C LEU A 851 -4.66 17.11 11.49
N PRO A 852 -3.55 17.74 11.04
CA PRO A 852 -3.35 18.04 9.62
C PRO A 852 -3.35 16.81 8.71
N LEU A 853 -2.69 15.72 9.14
CA LEU A 853 -2.61 14.47 8.39
C LEU A 853 -4.00 13.86 8.15
N ALA A 854 -4.76 13.65 9.23
CA ALA A 854 -6.11 13.09 9.16
C ALA A 854 -7.06 14.03 8.40
N THR A 855 -6.94 15.34 8.62
CA THR A 855 -7.75 16.35 7.91
C THR A 855 -7.60 16.22 6.42
N SER A 856 -6.37 16.19 5.95
CA SER A 856 -6.13 16.25 4.52
C SER A 856 -6.15 14.85 3.85
N ALA A 857 -6.08 13.76 4.62
CA ALA A 857 -6.33 12.40 4.12
C ALA A 857 -7.83 12.03 4.01
N PHE A 858 -8.68 12.61 4.86
CA PHE A 858 -10.11 12.22 4.96
C PHE A 858 -11.10 13.37 4.74
N GLY A 859 -10.63 14.59 4.49
CA GLY A 859 -11.47 15.77 4.29
C GLY A 859 -12.18 16.23 5.57
N LEU A 860 -11.49 16.16 6.72
CA LEU A 860 -12.05 16.63 8.00
C LEU A 860 -12.19 18.15 7.98
N GLY A 861 -13.25 18.66 8.62
CA GLY A 861 -13.57 20.08 8.68
C GLY A 861 -13.32 20.68 10.05
N LYS A 862 -14.19 21.59 10.46
CA LYS A 862 -14.19 22.17 11.80
C LYS A 862 -14.15 21.07 12.86
N CYS A 863 -13.33 21.27 13.89
CA CYS A 863 -13.11 20.27 14.93
C CYS A 863 -13.47 20.79 16.33
N GLY A 864 -14.02 19.89 17.14
CA GLY A 864 -14.09 20.03 18.60
C GLY A 864 -13.16 19.02 19.27
N VAL A 865 -12.77 19.28 20.51
CA VAL A 865 -11.94 18.36 21.30
C VAL A 865 -12.65 17.94 22.57
N SER A 866 -12.58 16.64 22.86
CA SER A 866 -13.14 16.03 24.06
C SER A 866 -12.19 14.99 24.64
N GLY A 867 -12.43 14.57 25.87
CA GLY A 867 -11.65 13.48 26.45
C GLY A 867 -12.07 13.06 27.84
N HIS A 868 -11.45 11.99 28.33
CA HIS A 868 -11.70 11.42 29.65
C HIS A 868 -10.45 11.43 30.53
N SER A 869 -10.57 11.77 31.83
CA SER A 869 -9.45 11.67 32.79
C SER A 869 -8.22 12.48 32.34
N MET A 870 -7.06 11.86 32.17
CA MET A 870 -5.87 12.47 31.54
C MET A 870 -6.13 13.01 30.13
N GLY A 871 -6.98 12.35 29.33
CA GLY A 871 -7.40 12.89 28.04
C GLY A 871 -8.35 14.08 28.15
N GLY A 872 -9.17 14.11 29.20
CA GLY A 872 -9.99 15.29 29.53
C GLY A 872 -9.11 16.49 29.93
N HIS A 873 -8.00 16.23 30.62
CA HIS A 873 -6.96 17.21 30.87
C HIS A 873 -6.37 17.75 29.56
N GLY A 874 -5.92 16.87 28.66
CA GLY A 874 -5.41 17.25 27.34
C GLY A 874 -6.42 18.06 26.51
N ALA A 875 -7.71 17.71 26.57
CA ALA A 875 -8.75 18.42 25.85
C ALA A 875 -8.89 19.88 26.32
N LEU A 876 -8.84 20.10 27.64
CA LEU A 876 -8.88 21.45 28.22
C LEU A 876 -7.63 22.25 27.88
N THR A 877 -6.44 21.67 28.05
CA THR A 877 -5.18 22.40 27.88
C THR A 877 -4.90 22.73 26.42
N LEU A 878 -5.12 21.80 25.49
CA LEU A 878 -4.95 22.03 24.06
C LEU A 878 -5.91 23.12 23.56
N ALA A 879 -7.18 23.11 23.98
CA ALA A 879 -8.14 24.14 23.61
C ALA A 879 -7.77 25.54 24.15
N LEU A 880 -7.16 25.61 25.35
CA LEU A 880 -6.73 26.86 25.97
C LEU A 880 -5.47 27.44 25.34
N ARG A 881 -4.53 26.57 24.93
CA ARG A 881 -3.24 26.94 24.34
C ARG A 881 -3.31 27.21 22.84
N HIS A 882 -4.10 26.44 22.11
CA HIS A 882 -4.24 26.51 20.65
C HIS A 882 -5.56 27.18 20.27
N ARG A 883 -5.75 28.41 20.75
CA ARG A 883 -6.97 29.18 20.50
C ARG A 883 -7.15 29.40 18.99
N GLY A 884 -8.32 29.06 18.47
CA GLY A 884 -8.64 29.16 17.04
C GLY A 884 -8.56 27.85 16.26
N VAL A 885 -7.98 26.78 16.84
CA VAL A 885 -8.00 25.45 16.21
C VAL A 885 -9.32 24.73 16.47
N PHE A 886 -9.81 24.76 17.71
CA PHE A 886 -11.04 24.08 18.12
C PHE A 886 -12.23 25.05 18.23
N GLU A 887 -13.40 24.61 17.77
CA GLU A 887 -14.66 25.39 17.83
C GLU A 887 -15.47 25.08 19.10
N SER A 888 -15.15 23.96 19.76
CA SER A 888 -15.80 23.52 21.00
C SER A 888 -14.89 22.60 21.81
N VAL A 889 -15.07 22.63 23.12
CA VAL A 889 -14.34 21.79 24.08
C VAL A 889 -15.31 21.22 25.12
N SER A 890 -15.13 19.94 25.45
CA SER A 890 -15.81 19.30 26.57
C SER A 890 -14.89 18.27 27.23
N ALA A 891 -15.16 17.83 28.47
CA ALA A 891 -14.35 16.81 29.13
C ALA A 891 -15.15 16.01 30.16
N VAL A 892 -14.91 14.70 30.22
CA VAL A 892 -15.51 13.79 31.21
C VAL A 892 -14.46 13.43 32.26
N ALA A 893 -14.76 13.69 33.52
CA ALA A 893 -13.88 13.47 34.67
C ALA A 893 -12.43 13.97 34.43
N PRO A 894 -12.19 15.18 33.88
CA PRO A 894 -10.83 15.63 33.57
C PRO A 894 -9.97 15.81 34.84
N ILE A 895 -8.65 15.66 34.69
CA ILE A 895 -7.68 16.15 35.67
C ILE A 895 -7.55 17.68 35.50
N CYS A 896 -8.25 18.45 36.33
CA CYS A 896 -8.39 19.89 36.15
C CYS A 896 -7.17 20.71 36.58
N ALA A 897 -6.51 20.30 37.67
CA ALA A 897 -5.41 21.03 38.29
C ALA A 897 -4.23 20.08 38.56
N PRO A 898 -3.54 19.58 37.51
CA PRO A 898 -2.41 18.66 37.66
C PRO A 898 -1.28 19.19 38.55
N THR A 899 -1.10 20.51 38.67
CA THR A 899 -0.11 21.07 39.61
C THR A 899 -0.44 20.83 41.09
N GLU A 900 -1.72 20.55 41.38
CA GLU A 900 -2.29 20.39 42.72
C GLU A 900 -2.71 18.95 43.05
N CYS A 901 -2.39 17.97 42.19
CA CYS A 901 -2.76 16.57 42.42
C CYS A 901 -1.60 15.58 42.20
N PRO A 902 -1.62 14.39 42.85
CA PRO A 902 -0.51 13.43 42.76
C PRO A 902 -0.16 12.99 41.34
N TRP A 903 -1.16 12.62 40.51
CA TRP A 903 -0.88 12.18 39.13
C TRP A 903 -0.26 13.28 38.29
N GLY A 904 -0.78 14.50 38.39
CA GLY A 904 -0.26 15.63 37.62
C GLY A 904 1.14 16.06 38.07
N ARG A 905 1.41 16.08 39.38
CA ARG A 905 2.74 16.37 39.92
C ARG A 905 3.77 15.37 39.45
N LYS A 906 3.46 14.07 39.53
CA LYS A 906 4.32 13.00 39.01
C LYS A 906 4.61 13.18 37.52
N ALA A 907 3.58 13.46 36.72
CA ALA A 907 3.73 13.68 35.29
C ALA A 907 4.58 14.91 34.96
N PHE A 908 4.39 16.04 35.64
CA PHE A 908 5.12 17.27 35.38
C PHE A 908 6.57 17.22 35.87
N GLU A 909 6.83 16.61 37.03
CA GLU A 909 8.19 16.34 37.48
C GLU A 909 8.92 15.43 36.49
N GLY A 910 8.27 14.37 36.02
CA GLY A 910 8.88 13.41 35.10
C GLY A 910 9.09 13.94 33.68
N TYR A 911 8.06 14.53 33.06
CA TYR A 911 8.12 14.98 31.66
C TYR A 911 8.71 16.38 31.49
N LEU A 912 8.52 17.28 32.45
CA LEU A 912 8.91 18.68 32.34
C LEU A 912 10.02 19.09 33.33
N GLY A 913 10.44 18.17 34.20
CA GLY A 913 11.49 18.38 35.20
C GLY A 913 11.04 19.13 36.46
N SER A 914 9.84 19.70 36.47
CA SER A 914 9.26 20.34 37.66
C SER A 914 7.76 20.59 37.52
N VAL A 915 7.06 20.66 38.65
CA VAL A 915 5.64 21.10 38.71
C VAL A 915 5.47 22.53 38.21
N ASP A 916 6.44 23.41 38.47
CA ASP A 916 6.39 24.81 38.03
C ASP A 916 6.41 24.96 36.51
N ALA A 917 7.25 24.18 35.81
CA ALA A 917 7.22 24.12 34.35
C ALA A 917 5.86 23.63 33.82
N GLY A 918 5.21 22.74 34.57
CA GLY A 918 3.87 22.23 34.27
C GLY A 918 2.72 23.24 34.39
N LYS A 919 2.93 24.43 34.97
CA LYS A 919 1.89 25.48 35.02
C LYS A 919 1.44 25.91 33.62
N ALA A 920 2.32 25.84 32.62
CA ALA A 920 1.98 26.10 31.22
C ALA A 920 1.08 25.02 30.59
N HIS A 921 0.94 23.87 31.26
CA HIS A 921 0.13 22.73 30.88
C HIS A 921 -0.97 22.45 31.91
N ASP A 922 -1.35 23.40 32.77
CA ASP A 922 -2.41 23.24 33.76
C ASP A 922 -3.60 24.12 33.39
N ALA A 923 -4.79 23.52 33.21
CA ALA A 923 -5.98 24.25 32.76
C ALA A 923 -6.37 25.37 33.74
N CYS A 924 -6.27 25.14 35.05
CA CYS A 924 -6.58 26.16 36.06
C CYS A 924 -5.55 27.29 36.02
N CYS A 925 -4.27 26.99 35.86
CA CYS A 925 -3.22 28.01 35.71
C CYS A 925 -3.40 28.84 34.43
N LEU A 926 -3.67 28.19 33.29
CA LEU A 926 -3.90 28.84 31.99
C LEU A 926 -5.11 29.77 32.03
N ILE A 927 -6.22 29.34 32.64
CA ILE A 927 -7.43 30.16 32.80
C ILE A 927 -7.16 31.37 33.69
N ARG A 928 -6.46 31.19 34.82
CA ARG A 928 -6.08 32.31 35.71
C ARG A 928 -5.14 33.29 35.02
N ALA A 929 -4.16 32.82 34.26
CA ALA A 929 -3.25 33.67 33.49
C ALA A 929 -4.00 34.51 32.43
N ALA A 930 -5.07 33.96 31.85
CA ALA A 930 -5.91 34.65 30.88
C ALA A 930 -6.86 35.70 31.49
N ALA A 931 -7.03 35.75 32.81
CA ALA A 931 -7.95 36.66 33.49
C ALA A 931 -7.61 38.16 33.28
N GLY A 932 -6.33 38.48 32.99
CA GLY A 932 -5.85 39.84 32.75
C GLY A 932 -5.46 40.16 31.30
N ALA A 933 -5.59 39.19 30.38
CA ALA A 933 -5.20 39.37 28.98
C ALA A 933 -6.38 39.92 28.15
N HIS A 934 -6.23 41.13 27.61
CA HIS A 934 -7.13 41.67 26.59
C HIS A 934 -6.60 41.33 25.19
N ASP A 935 -6.54 40.03 24.88
CA ASP A 935 -6.01 39.53 23.60
C ASP A 935 -7.08 39.44 22.49
N GLY A 936 -8.34 39.76 22.79
CA GLY A 936 -9.46 39.69 21.85
C GLY A 936 -9.86 38.27 21.44
N ALA A 937 -9.23 37.23 22.01
CA ALA A 937 -9.50 35.85 21.64
C ALA A 937 -10.79 35.33 22.31
N ARG A 938 -11.59 34.57 21.55
CA ARG A 938 -12.85 33.99 22.01
C ARG A 938 -12.60 33.00 23.16
N LYS A 939 -13.23 33.23 24.31
CA LYS A 939 -13.30 32.24 25.41
C LYS A 939 -14.28 31.14 25.06
N LEU A 940 -13.79 29.95 24.72
CA LEU A 940 -14.64 28.79 24.45
C LEU A 940 -15.37 28.36 25.73
N PRO A 941 -16.70 28.20 25.72
CA PRO A 941 -17.41 27.61 26.84
C PRO A 941 -16.91 26.20 27.12
N LEU A 942 -16.71 25.88 28.40
CA LEU A 942 -16.24 24.57 28.85
C LEU A 942 -17.42 23.74 29.36
N LEU A 943 -17.61 22.52 28.86
CA LEU A 943 -18.53 21.53 29.42
C LEU A 943 -17.73 20.45 30.14
N CYS A 944 -17.93 20.27 31.45
CA CYS A 944 -17.24 19.25 32.24
C CYS A 944 -18.21 18.45 33.11
N ASP A 945 -18.10 17.12 33.04
CA ASP A 945 -18.97 16.17 33.74
C ASP A 945 -18.18 15.29 34.69
N PHE A 946 -18.66 15.12 35.92
CA PHE A 946 -18.01 14.31 36.95
C PHE A 946 -18.96 13.30 37.57
N GLY A 947 -18.48 12.08 37.81
CA GLY A 947 -19.18 11.12 38.64
C GLY A 947 -19.06 11.53 40.11
N ALA A 948 -20.19 11.71 40.80
CA ALA A 948 -20.18 12.09 42.22
C ALA A 948 -19.67 10.97 43.13
N ALA A 949 -19.67 9.71 42.64
CA ALA A 949 -19.09 8.55 43.33
C ALA A 949 -17.69 8.19 42.80
N ASP A 950 -17.07 9.06 41.99
CA ASP A 950 -15.71 8.85 41.50
C ASP A 950 -14.70 8.96 42.65
N LYS A 951 -14.02 7.85 42.95
CA LYS A 951 -13.01 7.77 44.01
C LYS A 951 -11.82 8.72 43.81
N PHE A 952 -11.60 9.20 42.58
CA PHE A 952 -10.52 10.12 42.23
C PHE A 952 -10.92 11.61 42.28
N LEU A 953 -12.21 11.91 42.50
CA LEU A 953 -12.80 13.24 42.38
C LEU A 953 -12.05 14.31 43.18
N THR A 954 -11.82 14.05 44.47
CA THR A 954 -11.22 15.01 45.40
C THR A 954 -9.70 15.01 45.34
N GLU A 955 -9.08 13.84 45.19
CA GLU A 955 -7.62 13.71 45.26
C GLU A 955 -6.94 14.06 43.94
N GLN A 956 -7.48 13.57 42.82
CA GLN A 956 -6.84 13.67 41.50
C GLN A 956 -7.50 14.70 40.60
N LEU A 957 -8.83 14.70 40.49
CA LEU A 957 -9.52 15.43 39.42
C LEU A 957 -9.69 16.92 39.70
N LYS A 958 -9.87 17.31 40.97
CA LYS A 958 -9.91 18.71 41.43
C LYS A 958 -10.93 19.61 40.69
N PRO A 959 -12.21 19.21 40.51
CA PRO A 959 -13.20 20.04 39.82
C PRO A 959 -13.50 21.38 40.52
N ALA A 960 -13.32 21.45 41.85
CA ALA A 960 -13.46 22.69 42.61
C ALA A 960 -12.45 23.76 42.16
N ALA A 961 -11.19 23.38 41.91
CA ALA A 961 -10.15 24.28 41.44
C ALA A 961 -10.49 24.88 40.06
N LEU A 962 -11.06 24.08 39.15
CA LEU A 962 -11.52 24.57 37.84
C LEU A 962 -12.66 25.57 37.99
N LYS A 963 -13.64 25.28 38.85
CA LYS A 963 -14.76 26.18 39.13
C LYS A 963 -14.27 27.53 39.62
N GLU A 964 -13.33 27.54 40.56
CA GLU A 964 -12.72 28.75 41.10
C GLU A 964 -11.90 29.52 40.06
N ALA A 965 -11.08 28.82 39.27
CA ALA A 965 -10.30 29.45 38.20
C ALA A 965 -11.20 30.11 37.14
N CYS A 966 -12.23 29.42 36.67
CA CYS A 966 -13.20 29.96 35.72
C CYS A 966 -13.97 31.15 36.29
N ALA A 967 -14.41 31.08 37.55
CA ALA A 967 -15.10 32.18 38.20
C ALA A 967 -14.20 33.42 38.31
N ALA A 968 -12.94 33.25 38.72
CA ALA A 968 -11.97 34.34 38.82
C ALA A 968 -11.64 34.98 37.46
N ALA A 969 -11.61 34.19 36.39
CA ALA A 969 -11.30 34.66 35.03
C ALA A 969 -12.53 35.06 34.21
N ASN A 970 -13.74 35.00 34.77
CA ASN A 970 -15.00 35.11 34.05
C ASN A 970 -15.01 34.25 32.77
N TRP A 971 -14.67 32.96 32.92
CA TRP A 971 -14.65 31.98 31.84
C TRP A 971 -15.96 31.17 31.84
N PRO A 972 -16.67 31.02 30.70
CA PRO A 972 -17.93 30.27 30.69
C PRO A 972 -17.69 28.78 30.98
N LEU A 973 -18.30 28.26 32.05
CA LEU A 973 -18.14 26.89 32.50
C LEU A 973 -19.51 26.29 32.86
N THR A 974 -19.83 25.15 32.25
CA THR A 974 -20.91 24.25 32.65
C THR A 974 -20.29 23.04 33.34
N LEU A 975 -20.43 22.97 34.66
CA LEU A 975 -19.89 21.91 35.50
C LEU A 975 -21.03 21.06 36.06
N ARG A 976 -21.08 19.76 35.75
CA ARG A 976 -22.16 18.85 36.14
C ARG A 976 -21.62 17.68 36.97
N TYR A 977 -22.40 17.28 37.97
CA TYR A 977 -22.10 16.13 38.83
C TYR A 977 -23.23 15.11 38.74
N HIS A 978 -22.88 13.84 38.49
CA HIS A 978 -23.83 12.75 38.30
C HIS A 978 -23.82 11.80 39.49
N ALA A 979 -24.96 11.71 40.17
CA ALA A 979 -25.10 10.87 41.35
C ALA A 979 -24.93 9.38 41.01
N GLY A 980 -24.12 8.67 41.78
CA GLY A 980 -23.89 7.21 41.62
C GLY A 980 -22.95 6.81 40.49
N SER A 981 -22.51 7.76 39.64
CA SER A 981 -21.54 7.50 38.57
C SER A 981 -20.09 7.49 39.09
N ASP A 982 -19.27 6.63 38.52
CA ASP A 982 -17.85 6.43 38.86
C ASP A 982 -16.90 6.96 37.75
N HIS A 983 -15.62 6.54 37.78
CA HIS A 983 -14.60 6.92 36.79
C HIS A 983 -14.61 6.07 35.51
N SER A 984 -15.56 5.13 35.38
CA SER A 984 -15.48 4.10 34.35
C SER A 984 -16.02 4.55 32.99
N TYR A 985 -15.77 3.76 31.95
CA TYR A 985 -16.42 3.95 30.65
C TYR A 985 -17.95 3.75 30.69
N PHE A 986 -18.51 3.15 31.76
CA PHE A 986 -19.97 3.16 31.95
C PHE A 986 -20.48 4.57 32.23
N PHE A 987 -19.75 5.36 33.03
CA PHE A 987 -20.06 6.76 33.21
C PHE A 987 -19.86 7.55 31.91
N VAL A 988 -18.73 7.37 31.23
CA VAL A 988 -18.48 8.04 29.93
C VAL A 988 -19.63 7.77 28.96
N ALA A 989 -20.01 6.51 28.76
CA ALA A 989 -21.11 6.14 27.85
C ALA A 989 -22.47 6.75 28.25
N SER A 990 -22.68 7.04 29.55
CA SER A 990 -23.95 7.62 30.04
C SER A 990 -24.12 9.11 29.74
N VAL A 991 -23.02 9.87 29.68
CA VAL A 991 -23.06 11.34 29.46
C VAL A 991 -22.68 11.72 28.04
N PHE A 992 -22.08 10.81 27.27
CA PHE A 992 -21.45 11.16 26.00
C PHE A 992 -22.43 11.69 24.93
N ALA A 993 -23.71 11.29 24.96
CA ALA A 993 -24.74 11.86 24.08
C ALA A 993 -24.82 13.39 24.21
N ASP A 994 -24.71 13.92 25.43
CA ASP A 994 -24.70 15.36 25.67
C ASP A 994 -23.42 16.03 25.15
N HIS A 995 -22.28 15.36 25.26
CA HIS A 995 -21.01 15.86 24.73
C HIS A 995 -21.02 15.91 23.19
N VAL A 996 -21.56 14.88 22.52
CA VAL A 996 -21.76 14.93 21.06
C VAL A 996 -22.71 16.05 20.69
N ALA A 997 -23.81 16.23 21.42
CA ALA A 997 -24.75 17.32 21.17
C ALA A 997 -24.11 18.71 21.34
N TRP A 998 -23.26 18.87 22.36
CA TRP A 998 -22.49 20.09 22.60
C TRP A 998 -21.56 20.43 21.42
N HIS A 999 -20.81 19.44 20.93
CA HIS A 999 -19.93 19.62 19.78
C HIS A 999 -20.72 19.84 18.48
N ALA A 1000 -21.79 19.08 18.26
CA ALA A 1000 -22.68 19.19 17.10
C ALA A 1000 -23.25 20.62 16.96
N GLN A 1001 -23.70 21.22 18.07
CA GLN A 1001 -24.22 22.57 18.10
C GLN A 1001 -23.16 23.60 17.67
N ALA A 1002 -21.94 23.50 18.21
CA ALA A 1002 -20.86 24.41 17.88
C ALA A 1002 -20.32 24.24 16.45
N LEU A 1003 -20.37 23.01 15.93
CA LEU A 1003 -19.89 22.66 14.59
C LEU A 1003 -20.93 22.86 13.49
N GLY A 1004 -22.16 23.23 13.85
CA GLY A 1004 -23.22 23.54 12.89
C GLY A 1004 -23.86 22.32 12.23
N THR A 1005 -23.79 21.14 12.87
CA THR A 1005 -24.52 19.95 12.42
C THR A 1005 -25.94 20.01 12.99
N ALA A 1006 -26.94 20.21 12.11
CA ALA A 1006 -28.35 20.25 12.52
C ALA A 1006 -28.76 18.93 13.20
N PRO A 1007 -29.70 18.96 14.17
CA PRO A 1007 -30.08 17.83 15.00
C PRO A 1007 -30.60 16.60 14.26
#